data_AF-A0A940GIP6-F1
#
_entry.id   AF-A0A940GIP6-F1
#
_cell.length_a   1.000
_cell.length_b   1.000
_cell.length_c   1.000
_cell.angle_alpha   90.00
_cell.angle_beta   90.00
_cell.angle_gamma   90.00
#
_symmetry.space_group_name_H-M   'P 1'
#
loop_
_entity.id
_entity.type
_entity.pdbx_description
1 polymer ?
#
loop_
_entity_poly.entity_id
_entity_poly.type
_entity_poly.pdbx_seq_one_letter_code
_entity_poly.pdbx_strand_id
1 'polypeptide(L)'
;MSTLPLPDLEAEVDRLRGLHAQGEYPSALAGVRSLTPGYPENRDLLLLEASSLRHLGRVDEALVSLLRLEAAQPRYSLMHQERGLCHIARRDAPEAIAALLAAVNLNPALPMAWKMLEGVYRLTGDADNAATAAAHVETLQALPEAIVRATSLFSDGELSAAEQIVRAFLLQHHRAGRPDHPEAMRLLARIGMAREVWDDAELLLGRVLEIAPDYRAARIDYASTLTKRHKYAEAETALAPLLVEEPGNTEFRTLASTIAVGLGRHDEAIARYRELIAELPEAAPAGGDPRALASTRADLNLWLGHALKTVGELEPAVAAYRASTAARPDFGDAWWSLANLKTFRFTDAEMAAMRSAEANAATSEQDRVHLAFALGKAYADQGDFAQGWQHYAAGNATQRMASRYRPEIIETNATEQRRICTPGFFAERKGWGCPDPAPIFVLGLPRAGSTLIEQILASHRQVEGTQELPYIQRLALELQGRDPDLDNPPYPAALADLTAAQCRAMGERYLRESSIHRATGRPFFVDKMPNNFRHIGLIRLILPNATIIDARREPMACCLSNLTQLFAQGQEFTYSAEDIARYYRSYLALMGHWDMVLPGAVLRVLHEDVVEDVEGQVRRILARCGLDYDPACLAFHETRRAVRTPSSEQVRQPIYRHGLDHWRNFEPWLAPLKEALGDALADWRD
;
A
#
# COMPACT_ATOMS: atom_id res chain seq x y z
N MET A 1 -51.07 -5.08 16.77
CA MET A 1 -50.42 -3.77 16.94
C MET A 1 -49.52 -3.56 15.75
N SER A 2 -49.83 -2.54 14.95
CA SER A 2 -49.12 -2.19 13.72
C SER A 2 -47.68 -1.78 14.06
N THR A 3 -46.70 -2.52 13.55
CA THR A 3 -45.30 -2.10 13.51
C THR A 3 -45.20 -1.05 12.41
N LEU A 4 -45.32 0.23 12.78
CA LEU A 4 -44.88 1.33 11.95
C LEU A 4 -43.43 1.07 11.51
N PRO A 5 -43.06 1.33 10.24
CA PRO A 5 -41.68 1.25 9.83
C PRO A 5 -40.85 2.19 10.71
N LEU A 6 -39.72 1.69 11.22
CA LEU A 6 -38.77 2.53 11.95
C LEU A 6 -38.43 3.74 11.07
N PRO A 7 -38.53 4.98 11.58
CA PRO A 7 -38.15 6.15 10.81
C PRO A 7 -36.70 6.02 10.36
N ASP A 8 -36.39 6.59 9.19
CA ASP A 8 -35.02 6.72 8.71
C ASP A 8 -34.20 7.46 9.79
N LEU A 9 -33.25 6.72 10.40
CA LEU A 9 -32.47 7.21 11.53
C LEU A 9 -31.74 8.50 11.17
N GLU A 10 -31.27 8.62 9.92
CA GLU A 10 -30.52 9.79 9.45
C GLU A 10 -31.42 11.03 9.41
N ALA A 11 -32.62 10.91 8.85
CA ALA A 11 -33.61 11.98 8.85
C ALA A 11 -34.01 12.44 10.26
N GLU A 12 -34.12 11.48 11.20
CA GLU A 12 -34.46 11.80 12.58
C GLU A 12 -33.30 12.45 13.33
N VAL A 13 -32.06 11.99 13.13
CA VAL A 13 -30.85 12.66 13.65
C VAL A 13 -30.77 14.10 13.14
N ASP A 14 -31.05 14.35 11.87
CA ASP A 14 -31.06 15.70 11.30
C ASP A 14 -32.17 16.58 11.89
N ARG A 15 -33.36 16.02 12.13
CA ARG A 15 -34.42 16.72 12.86
C ARG A 15 -33.97 17.14 14.27
N LEU A 16 -33.31 16.24 14.99
CA LEU A 16 -32.81 16.50 16.35
C LEU A 16 -31.66 17.53 16.35
N ARG A 17 -30.76 17.49 15.35
CA ARG A 17 -29.76 18.54 15.13
C ARG A 17 -30.43 19.90 14.90
N GLY A 18 -31.53 19.94 14.14
CA GLY A 18 -32.34 21.13 13.93
C GLY A 18 -32.88 21.72 15.23
N LEU A 19 -33.50 20.89 16.08
CA LEU A 19 -33.98 21.31 17.41
C LEU A 19 -32.84 21.85 18.29
N HIS A 20 -31.72 21.15 18.31
CA HIS A 20 -30.54 21.59 19.06
C HIS A 20 -30.00 22.94 18.56
N ALA A 21 -29.92 23.13 17.24
CA ALA A 21 -29.48 24.39 16.64
C ALA A 21 -30.43 25.57 16.94
N GLN A 22 -31.72 25.29 17.16
CA GLN A 22 -32.72 26.27 17.59
C GLN A 22 -32.69 26.56 19.10
N GLY A 23 -31.84 25.89 19.86
CA GLY A 23 -31.74 26.02 21.32
C GLY A 23 -32.78 25.20 22.08
N GLU A 24 -33.52 24.32 21.43
CA GLU A 24 -34.50 23.42 22.06
C GLU A 24 -33.81 22.18 22.67
N TYR A 25 -32.81 22.39 23.52
CA TYR A 25 -32.01 21.33 24.12
C TYR A 25 -32.83 20.27 24.89
N PRO A 26 -33.89 20.60 25.65
CA PRO A 26 -34.74 19.59 26.27
C PRO A 26 -35.44 18.68 25.25
N SER A 27 -35.97 19.26 24.17
CA SER A 27 -36.65 18.53 23.09
C SER A 27 -35.68 17.63 22.34
N ALA A 28 -34.49 18.16 22.00
CA ALA A 28 -33.43 17.39 21.35
C ALA A 28 -32.98 16.22 22.24
N LEU A 29 -32.71 16.47 23.53
CA LEU A 29 -32.31 15.42 24.48
C LEU A 29 -33.37 14.34 24.66
N ALA A 30 -34.65 14.73 24.76
CA ALA A 30 -35.74 13.77 24.87
C ALA A 30 -35.85 12.89 23.61
N GLY A 31 -35.72 13.50 22.43
CA GLY A 31 -35.70 12.78 21.16
C GLY A 31 -34.51 11.82 21.04
N VAL A 32 -33.30 12.28 21.36
CA VAL A 32 -32.10 11.43 21.39
C VAL A 32 -32.31 10.23 22.31
N ARG A 33 -32.75 10.45 23.56
CA ARG A 33 -32.99 9.38 24.54
C ARG A 33 -34.06 8.38 24.12
N SER A 34 -35.00 8.78 23.26
CA SER A 34 -36.00 7.85 22.71
C SER A 34 -35.40 6.89 21.67
N LEU A 35 -34.33 7.30 20.98
CA LEU A 35 -33.66 6.52 19.95
C LEU A 35 -32.48 5.71 20.49
N THR A 36 -31.80 6.20 21.55
CA THR A 36 -30.62 5.55 22.14
C THR A 36 -30.82 4.05 22.45
N PRO A 37 -31.98 3.56 22.95
CA PRO A 37 -32.17 2.12 23.18
C PRO A 37 -32.05 1.26 21.91
N GLY A 38 -32.45 1.79 20.75
CA GLY A 38 -32.32 1.11 19.46
C GLY A 38 -30.93 1.26 18.84
N TYR A 39 -30.19 2.30 19.23
CA TYR A 39 -28.90 2.67 18.65
C TYR A 39 -27.91 3.15 19.73
N PRO A 40 -27.53 2.29 20.70
CA PRO A 40 -26.82 2.71 21.92
C PRO A 40 -25.39 3.20 21.69
N GLU A 41 -24.83 2.90 20.52
CA GLU A 41 -23.47 3.23 20.10
C GLU A 41 -23.45 4.23 18.91
N ASN A 42 -24.61 4.77 18.53
CA ASN A 42 -24.66 5.72 17.43
C ASN A 42 -23.94 7.03 17.81
N ARG A 43 -22.92 7.35 17.03
CA ARG A 43 -22.04 8.51 17.20
C ARG A 43 -22.79 9.82 17.34
N ASP A 44 -23.70 10.08 16.41
CA ASP A 44 -24.36 11.37 16.28
C ASP A 44 -25.36 11.60 17.41
N LEU A 45 -26.06 10.53 17.82
CA LEU A 45 -26.93 10.56 18.99
C LEU A 45 -26.13 10.82 20.28
N LEU A 46 -25.01 10.12 20.50
CA LEU A 46 -24.20 10.29 21.71
C LEU A 46 -23.57 11.70 21.78
N LEU A 47 -23.09 12.24 20.66
CA LEU A 47 -22.57 13.60 20.60
C LEU A 47 -23.67 14.63 20.88
N LEU A 48 -24.87 14.44 20.30
CA LEU A 48 -25.99 15.34 20.49
C LEU A 48 -26.55 15.27 21.92
N GLU A 49 -26.55 14.08 22.55
CA GLU A 49 -26.86 13.92 23.97
C GLU A 49 -25.89 14.74 24.84
N ALA A 50 -24.58 14.56 24.64
CA ALA A 50 -23.56 15.27 25.40
C ALA A 50 -23.68 16.79 25.25
N SER A 51 -23.81 17.27 24.03
CA SER A 51 -23.99 18.71 23.74
C SER A 51 -25.27 19.26 24.38
N SER A 52 -26.40 18.55 24.25
CA SER A 52 -27.66 18.96 24.89
C SER A 52 -27.53 19.02 26.41
N LEU A 53 -26.88 18.02 27.03
CA LEU A 53 -26.65 17.98 28.47
C LEU A 53 -25.75 19.11 28.95
N ARG A 54 -24.68 19.45 28.22
CA ARG A 54 -23.82 20.61 28.53
C ARG A 54 -24.62 21.91 28.48
N HIS A 55 -25.44 22.11 27.45
CA HIS A 55 -26.28 23.31 27.34
C HIS A 55 -27.34 23.41 28.45
N LEU A 56 -27.76 22.27 29.02
CA LEU A 56 -28.65 22.21 30.18
C LEU A 56 -27.91 22.31 31.53
N GLY A 57 -26.59 22.50 31.54
CA GLY A 57 -25.77 22.56 32.76
C GLY A 57 -25.51 21.21 33.42
N ARG A 58 -25.91 20.10 32.79
CA ARG A 58 -25.75 18.71 33.28
C ARG A 58 -24.42 18.13 32.81
N VAL A 59 -23.33 18.83 33.12
CA VAL A 59 -22.00 18.56 32.55
C VAL A 59 -21.44 17.18 32.93
N ASP A 60 -21.69 16.71 34.16
CA ASP A 60 -21.30 15.35 34.59
C ASP A 60 -21.92 14.26 33.69
N GLU A 61 -23.20 14.38 33.38
CA GLU A 61 -23.88 13.43 32.50
C GLU A 61 -23.36 13.54 31.06
N ALA A 62 -23.03 14.74 30.59
CA ALA A 62 -22.43 14.95 29.27
C ALA A 62 -21.08 14.20 29.15
N LEU A 63 -20.21 14.32 30.15
CA LEU A 63 -18.92 13.60 30.17
C LEU A 63 -19.11 12.08 30.18
N VAL A 64 -20.13 11.55 30.87
CA VAL A 64 -20.47 10.12 30.82
C VAL A 64 -20.89 9.67 29.42
N SER A 65 -21.72 10.46 28.72
CA SER A 65 -22.08 10.16 27.32
C SER A 65 -20.86 10.24 26.39
N LEU A 66 -19.93 11.16 26.63
CA LEU A 66 -18.67 11.24 25.86
C LEU A 66 -17.71 10.09 26.16
N LEU A 67 -17.70 9.51 27.36
CA LEU A 67 -16.92 8.30 27.65
C LEU A 67 -17.47 7.08 26.88
N ARG A 68 -18.80 6.98 26.74
CA ARG A 68 -19.42 5.95 25.89
C ARG A 68 -19.06 6.15 24.42
N LEU A 69 -19.06 7.40 23.96
CA LEU A 69 -18.67 7.74 22.59
C LEU A 69 -17.19 7.43 22.33
N GLU A 70 -16.30 7.73 23.28
CA GLU A 70 -14.88 7.41 23.18
C GLU A 70 -14.61 5.91 23.10
N ALA A 71 -15.35 5.10 23.87
CA ALA A 71 -15.23 3.65 23.83
C ALA A 71 -15.58 3.07 22.45
N ALA A 72 -16.55 3.66 21.76
CA ALA A 72 -16.95 3.26 20.42
C ALA A 72 -16.06 3.88 19.32
N GLN A 73 -15.68 5.16 19.46
CA GLN A 73 -15.00 5.96 18.45
C GLN A 73 -13.95 6.90 19.05
N PRO A 74 -12.80 6.36 19.50
CA PRO A 74 -11.80 7.14 20.25
C PRO A 74 -11.13 8.26 19.45
N ARG A 75 -11.22 8.20 18.11
CA ARG A 75 -10.61 9.16 17.18
C ARG A 75 -11.59 10.21 16.64
N TYR A 76 -12.85 10.22 17.09
CA TYR A 76 -13.82 11.18 16.59
C TYR A 76 -13.54 12.58 17.16
N SER A 77 -13.13 13.51 16.30
CA SER A 77 -12.58 14.79 16.74
C SER A 77 -13.60 15.69 17.46
N LEU A 78 -14.86 15.69 17.01
CA LEU A 78 -15.94 16.48 17.62
C LEU A 78 -16.28 16.01 19.05
N MET A 79 -16.05 14.74 19.37
CA MET A 79 -16.19 14.25 20.75
C MET A 79 -15.18 14.93 21.68
N HIS A 80 -13.92 15.02 21.27
CA HIS A 80 -12.86 15.69 22.04
C HIS A 80 -13.14 17.20 22.16
N GLN A 81 -13.66 17.82 21.10
CA GLN A 81 -14.09 19.23 21.14
C GLN A 81 -15.19 19.43 22.20
N GLU A 82 -16.23 18.59 22.18
CA GLU A 82 -17.35 18.67 23.12
C GLU A 82 -16.91 18.39 24.57
N ARG A 83 -15.93 17.51 24.77
CA ARG A 83 -15.26 17.29 26.07
C ARG A 83 -14.55 18.55 26.55
N GLY A 84 -13.81 19.21 25.67
CA GLY A 84 -13.16 20.49 25.96
C GLY A 84 -14.16 21.56 26.39
N LEU A 85 -15.29 21.67 25.69
CA LEU A 85 -16.38 22.58 26.04
C LEU A 85 -17.01 22.25 27.41
N CYS A 86 -17.12 20.97 27.78
CA CYS A 86 -17.56 20.53 29.10
C CYS A 86 -16.60 20.98 30.21
N HIS A 87 -15.28 20.83 30.01
CA HIS A 87 -14.28 21.29 30.98
C HIS A 87 -14.22 22.82 31.09
N ILE A 88 -14.44 23.55 30.00
CA ILE A 88 -14.61 25.02 30.05
C ILE A 88 -15.82 25.38 30.93
N ALA A 89 -16.94 24.67 30.80
CA ALA A 89 -18.13 24.89 31.63
C ALA A 89 -17.86 24.61 33.13
N ARG A 90 -16.93 23.69 33.44
CA ARG A 90 -16.43 23.42 34.80
C ARG A 90 -15.37 24.40 35.29
N ARG A 91 -14.88 25.30 34.43
CA ARG A 91 -13.72 26.17 34.69
C ARG A 91 -12.43 25.38 34.95
N ASP A 92 -12.32 24.24 34.29
CA ASP A 92 -11.21 23.31 34.41
C ASP A 92 -10.26 23.49 33.22
N ALA A 93 -9.39 24.49 33.31
CA ALA A 93 -8.57 24.94 32.19
C ALA A 93 -7.58 23.88 31.67
N PRO A 94 -6.84 23.12 32.52
CA PRO A 94 -5.87 22.16 32.01
C PRO A 94 -6.54 21.04 31.20
N GLU A 95 -7.65 20.49 31.70
CA GLU A 95 -8.41 19.43 31.07
C GLU A 95 -9.14 19.93 29.81
N ALA A 96 -9.60 21.17 29.82
CA ALA A 96 -10.13 21.82 28.61
C ALA A 96 -9.05 21.94 27.52
N ILE A 97 -7.85 22.43 27.85
CA ILE A 97 -6.73 22.52 26.90
C ILE A 97 -6.38 21.13 26.38
N ALA A 98 -6.24 20.13 27.25
CA ALA A 98 -5.89 18.76 26.85
C ALA A 98 -6.91 18.16 25.87
N ALA A 99 -8.21 18.28 26.17
CA ALA A 99 -9.27 17.77 25.31
C ALA A 99 -9.37 18.53 23.97
N LEU A 100 -9.21 19.86 23.98
CA LEU A 100 -9.24 20.65 22.75
C LEU A 100 -8.00 20.43 21.88
N LEU A 101 -6.81 20.27 22.47
CA LEU A 101 -5.60 19.87 21.76
C LEU A 101 -5.78 18.49 21.12
N ALA A 102 -6.37 17.53 21.83
CA ALA A 102 -6.70 16.23 21.25
C ALA A 102 -7.65 16.38 20.04
N ALA A 103 -8.65 17.27 20.12
CA ALA A 103 -9.57 17.53 19.02
C ALA A 103 -8.87 18.11 17.79
N VAL A 104 -8.06 19.16 17.94
CA VAL A 104 -7.41 19.83 16.79
C VAL A 104 -6.25 19.04 16.21
N ASN A 105 -5.59 18.19 17.00
CA ASN A 105 -4.58 17.26 16.51
C ASN A 105 -5.18 16.14 15.66
N LEU A 106 -6.42 15.73 15.95
CA LEU A 106 -7.17 14.78 15.12
C LEU A 106 -7.77 15.47 13.89
N ASN A 107 -8.28 16.68 14.05
CA ASN A 107 -8.96 17.44 13.01
C ASN A 107 -8.61 18.94 13.11
N PRO A 108 -7.67 19.43 12.28
CA PRO A 108 -7.26 20.82 12.32
C PRO A 108 -8.32 21.78 11.79
N ALA A 109 -9.38 21.28 11.13
CA ALA A 109 -10.47 22.07 10.56
C ALA A 109 -11.66 22.24 11.53
N LEU A 110 -11.36 22.49 12.81
CA LEU A 110 -12.34 22.75 13.87
C LEU A 110 -12.27 24.20 14.37
N PRO A 111 -12.97 25.16 13.72
CA PRO A 111 -12.92 26.57 14.11
C PRO A 111 -13.31 26.82 15.57
N MET A 112 -14.29 26.06 16.08
CA MET A 112 -14.74 26.19 17.46
C MET A 112 -13.65 25.74 18.44
N ALA A 113 -13.01 24.60 18.21
CA ALA A 113 -11.94 24.11 19.09
C ALA A 113 -10.77 25.09 19.17
N TRP A 114 -10.32 25.64 18.04
CA TRP A 114 -9.25 26.65 18.00
C TRP A 114 -9.65 27.94 18.73
N LYS A 115 -10.87 28.42 18.53
CA LYS A 115 -11.38 29.62 19.23
C LYS A 115 -11.46 29.40 20.74
N MET A 116 -11.82 28.20 21.18
CA MET A 116 -11.84 27.86 22.60
C MET A 116 -10.42 27.75 23.17
N LEU A 117 -9.48 27.13 22.45
CA LEU A 117 -8.06 27.09 22.84
C LEU A 117 -7.49 28.49 23.02
N GLU A 118 -7.70 29.37 22.04
CA GLU A 118 -7.29 30.77 22.09
C GLU A 118 -7.83 31.46 23.36
N GLY A 119 -9.14 31.31 23.63
CA GLY A 119 -9.78 31.89 24.80
C GLY A 119 -9.21 31.37 26.12
N VAL A 120 -9.02 30.06 26.24
CA VAL A 120 -8.49 29.44 27.47
C VAL A 120 -7.02 29.82 27.68
N TYR A 121 -6.18 29.81 26.64
CA TYR A 121 -4.78 30.24 26.73
C TYR A 121 -4.63 31.70 27.15
N ARG A 122 -5.48 32.60 26.63
CA ARG A 122 -5.50 34.01 27.08
C ARG A 122 -5.87 34.13 28.57
N LEU A 123 -6.81 33.31 29.05
CA LEU A 123 -7.21 33.31 30.46
C LEU A 123 -6.14 32.73 31.39
N THR A 124 -5.36 31.74 30.93
CA THR A 124 -4.27 31.13 31.71
C THR A 124 -2.95 31.89 31.58
N GLY A 125 -2.87 32.90 30.72
CA GLY A 125 -1.69 33.75 30.53
C GLY A 125 -0.65 33.20 29.54
N ASP A 126 -1.01 32.20 28.74
CA ASP A 126 -0.14 31.61 27.72
C ASP A 126 -0.31 32.34 26.38
N ALA A 127 0.40 33.46 26.25
CA ALA A 127 0.27 34.36 25.10
C ALA A 127 0.72 33.71 23.78
N ASP A 128 1.73 32.84 23.81
CA ASP A 128 2.32 32.24 22.62
C ASP A 128 1.37 31.20 21.99
N ASN A 129 0.80 30.32 22.83
CA ASN A 129 -0.19 29.36 22.36
C ASN A 129 -1.52 30.04 21.98
N ALA A 130 -1.90 31.13 22.66
CA ALA A 130 -3.05 31.94 22.26
C ALA A 130 -2.87 32.55 20.86
N ALA A 131 -1.69 33.11 20.57
CA ALA A 131 -1.37 33.67 19.26
C ALA A 131 -1.39 32.59 18.16
N THR A 132 -0.85 31.41 18.47
CA THR A 132 -0.87 30.25 17.56
C THR A 132 -2.30 29.81 17.25
N ALA A 133 -3.15 29.65 18.27
CA ALA A 133 -4.55 29.30 18.09
C ALA A 133 -5.32 30.38 17.30
N ALA A 134 -5.05 31.66 17.53
CA ALA A 134 -5.65 32.77 16.79
C ALA A 134 -5.29 32.73 15.29
N ALA A 135 -4.04 32.42 14.95
CA ALA A 135 -3.61 32.28 13.55
C ALA A 135 -4.33 31.12 12.83
N HIS A 136 -4.60 30.01 13.54
CA HIS A 136 -5.42 28.92 13.00
C HIS A 136 -6.86 29.34 12.78
N VAL A 137 -7.47 30.07 13.72
CA VAL A 137 -8.83 30.63 13.55
C VAL A 137 -8.90 31.53 12.32
N GLU A 138 -7.94 32.44 12.16
CA GLU A 138 -7.88 33.36 11.02
C GLU A 138 -7.75 32.59 9.69
N THR A 139 -6.88 31.59 9.64
CA THR A 139 -6.70 30.73 8.46
C THR A 139 -8.00 30.04 8.08
N LEU A 140 -8.72 29.46 9.04
CA LEU A 140 -9.98 28.78 8.79
C LEU A 140 -11.10 29.75 8.39
N GLN A 141 -11.12 30.97 8.94
CA GLN A 141 -12.10 32.00 8.59
C GLN A 141 -11.89 32.57 7.18
N ALA A 142 -10.66 32.58 6.69
CA ALA A 142 -10.33 32.99 5.33
C ALA A 142 -10.79 31.98 4.26
N LEU A 143 -11.04 30.72 4.66
CA LEU A 143 -11.50 29.66 3.77
C LEU A 143 -13.04 29.68 3.61
N PRO A 144 -13.57 29.33 2.43
CA PRO A 144 -14.99 29.07 2.26
C PRO A 144 -15.51 28.01 3.25
N GLU A 145 -16.68 28.26 3.84
CA GLU A 145 -17.31 27.36 4.82
C GLU A 145 -17.43 25.91 4.31
N ALA A 146 -17.77 25.75 3.03
CA ALA A 146 -17.86 24.44 2.38
C ALA A 146 -16.54 23.66 2.44
N ILE A 147 -15.40 24.35 2.26
CA ILE A 147 -14.07 23.74 2.32
C ILE A 147 -13.72 23.36 3.75
N VAL A 148 -13.95 24.26 4.72
CA VAL A 148 -13.70 23.96 6.15
C VAL A 148 -14.50 22.74 6.60
N ARG A 149 -15.80 22.70 6.26
CA ARG A 149 -16.69 21.58 6.56
C ARG A 149 -16.23 20.28 5.88
N ALA A 150 -15.86 20.34 4.60
CA ALA A 150 -15.37 19.16 3.88
C ALA A 150 -14.04 18.65 4.45
N THR A 151 -13.12 19.54 4.84
CA THR A 151 -11.85 19.16 5.49
C THR A 151 -12.08 18.53 6.86
N SER A 152 -13.07 19.02 7.63
CA SER A 152 -13.46 18.41 8.90
C SER A 152 -13.94 16.97 8.69
N LEU A 153 -14.87 16.78 7.75
CA LEU A 153 -15.40 15.45 7.41
C LEU A 153 -14.30 14.51 6.92
N PHE A 154 -13.40 15.00 6.07
CA PHE A 154 -12.24 14.25 5.62
C PHE A 154 -11.36 13.79 6.80
N SER A 155 -11.11 14.66 7.78
CA SER A 155 -10.27 14.35 8.95
C SER A 155 -10.92 13.31 9.87
N ASP A 156 -12.25 13.28 9.94
CA ASP A 156 -13.02 12.25 10.68
C ASP A 156 -13.25 10.96 9.84
N GLY A 157 -12.70 10.86 8.63
CA GLY A 157 -12.80 9.67 7.77
C GLY A 157 -14.08 9.60 6.91
N GLU A 158 -14.91 10.63 6.92
CA GLU A 158 -16.17 10.72 6.17
C GLU A 158 -15.92 11.15 4.70
N LEU A 159 -15.14 10.34 3.99
CA LEU A 159 -14.61 10.68 2.65
C LEU A 159 -15.71 11.00 1.63
N SER A 160 -16.82 10.26 1.66
CA SER A 160 -17.93 10.45 0.71
C SER A 160 -18.68 11.76 0.93
N ALA A 161 -18.97 12.11 2.18
CA ALA A 161 -19.61 13.39 2.51
C ALA A 161 -18.68 14.57 2.19
N ALA A 162 -17.39 14.45 2.53
CA ALA A 162 -16.38 15.45 2.20
C ALA A 162 -16.28 15.68 0.68
N GLU A 163 -16.25 14.61 -0.09
CA GLU A 163 -16.17 14.67 -1.56
C GLU A 163 -17.38 15.35 -2.18
N GLN A 164 -18.59 14.99 -1.75
CA GLN A 164 -19.83 15.59 -2.26
C GLN A 164 -19.82 17.12 -2.08
N ILE A 165 -19.42 17.60 -0.90
CA ILE A 165 -19.37 19.03 -0.59
C ILE A 165 -18.31 19.73 -1.45
N VAL A 166 -17.08 19.20 -1.50
CA VAL A 166 -15.99 19.87 -2.23
C VAL A 166 -16.22 19.85 -3.75
N ARG A 167 -16.80 18.77 -4.31
CA ARG A 167 -17.18 18.72 -5.73
C ARG A 167 -18.32 19.69 -6.04
N ALA A 168 -19.34 19.78 -5.19
CA ALA A 168 -20.42 20.75 -5.37
C ALA A 168 -19.89 22.20 -5.36
N PHE A 169 -18.97 22.50 -4.43
CA PHE A 169 -18.28 23.79 -4.37
C PHE A 169 -17.50 24.08 -5.67
N LEU A 170 -16.66 23.14 -6.13
CA LEU A 170 -15.88 23.29 -7.37
C LEU A 170 -16.77 23.49 -8.60
N LEU A 171 -17.88 22.74 -8.71
CA LEU A 171 -18.85 22.89 -9.81
C LEU A 171 -19.52 24.26 -9.80
N GLN A 172 -19.90 24.77 -8.63
CA GLN A 172 -20.46 26.12 -8.49
C GLN A 172 -19.42 27.18 -8.87
N HIS A 173 -18.18 27.02 -8.42
CA HIS A 173 -17.09 27.95 -8.71
C HIS A 173 -16.74 27.97 -10.21
N HIS A 174 -16.71 26.79 -10.84
CA HIS A 174 -16.56 26.63 -12.29
C HIS A 174 -17.67 27.33 -13.06
N ARG A 175 -18.95 27.13 -12.68
CA ARG A 175 -20.10 27.83 -13.29
C ARG A 175 -20.02 29.35 -13.15
N ALA A 176 -19.32 29.85 -12.13
CA ALA A 176 -19.06 31.27 -11.92
C ALA A 176 -17.81 31.79 -12.67
N GLY A 177 -17.25 31.02 -13.61
CA GLY A 177 -16.09 31.43 -14.42
C GLY A 177 -14.74 31.31 -13.70
N ARG A 178 -14.70 30.64 -12.55
CA ARG A 178 -13.48 30.42 -11.76
C ARG A 178 -13.25 28.91 -11.59
N PRO A 179 -12.73 28.21 -12.61
CA PRO A 179 -12.64 26.75 -12.59
C PRO A 179 -11.70 26.22 -11.50
N ASP A 180 -10.72 27.02 -11.10
CA ASP A 180 -9.68 26.61 -10.17
C ASP A 180 -9.89 27.24 -8.78
N HIS A 181 -9.76 26.42 -7.74
CA HIS A 181 -9.64 26.88 -6.36
C HIS A 181 -8.61 25.99 -5.64
N PRO A 182 -7.39 26.50 -5.36
CA PRO A 182 -6.28 25.67 -4.88
C PRO A 182 -6.62 24.76 -3.69
N GLU A 183 -7.26 25.31 -2.65
CA GLU A 183 -7.59 24.50 -1.46
C GLU A 183 -8.62 23.40 -1.72
N ALA A 184 -9.67 23.68 -2.47
CA ALA A 184 -10.70 22.70 -2.80
C ALA A 184 -10.14 21.59 -3.72
N MET A 185 -9.27 21.95 -4.67
CA MET A 185 -8.59 21.00 -5.54
C MET A 185 -7.62 20.12 -4.76
N ARG A 186 -6.84 20.70 -3.85
CA ARG A 186 -5.96 19.95 -2.96
C ARG A 186 -6.75 19.01 -2.05
N LEU A 187 -7.85 19.46 -1.45
CA LEU A 187 -8.72 18.60 -0.64
C LEU A 187 -9.30 17.43 -1.46
N LEU A 188 -9.79 17.71 -2.67
CA LEU A 188 -10.27 16.65 -3.57
C LEU A 188 -9.15 15.68 -3.96
N ALA A 189 -7.92 16.16 -4.16
CA ALA A 189 -6.76 15.30 -4.38
C ALA A 189 -6.45 14.42 -3.16
N ARG A 190 -6.48 14.97 -1.94
CA ARG A 190 -6.28 14.20 -0.70
C ARG A 190 -7.36 13.13 -0.49
N ILE A 191 -8.62 13.43 -0.87
CA ILE A 191 -9.69 12.43 -0.92
C ILE A 191 -9.36 11.34 -1.94
N GLY A 192 -8.88 11.73 -3.13
CA GLY A 192 -8.38 10.79 -4.14
C GLY A 192 -7.26 9.90 -3.61
N MET A 193 -6.26 10.47 -2.94
CA MET A 193 -5.17 9.73 -2.29
C MET A 193 -5.68 8.74 -1.25
N ALA A 194 -6.61 9.16 -0.37
CA ALA A 194 -7.21 8.28 0.65
C ALA A 194 -8.02 7.12 0.06
N ARG A 195 -8.48 7.25 -1.19
CA ARG A 195 -9.16 6.20 -1.94
C ARG A 195 -8.27 5.53 -2.98
N GLU A 196 -6.98 5.80 -2.96
CA GLU A 196 -5.98 5.26 -3.88
C GLU A 196 -6.22 5.60 -5.36
N VAL A 197 -6.94 6.70 -5.64
CA VAL A 197 -7.13 7.27 -6.98
C VAL A 197 -5.99 8.25 -7.29
N TRP A 198 -4.78 7.69 -7.42
CA TRP A 198 -3.54 8.47 -7.51
C TRP A 198 -3.43 9.34 -8.76
N ASP A 199 -4.02 8.91 -9.87
CA ASP A 199 -3.95 9.61 -11.16
C ASP A 199 -4.69 10.96 -11.11
N ASP A 200 -5.88 10.99 -10.54
CA ASP A 200 -6.65 12.22 -10.35
C ASP A 200 -6.00 13.13 -9.31
N ALA A 201 -5.44 12.55 -8.24
CA ALA A 201 -4.68 13.30 -7.26
C ALA A 201 -3.48 14.00 -7.89
N GLU A 202 -2.69 13.31 -8.74
CA GLU A 202 -1.55 13.91 -9.42
C GLU A 202 -1.99 15.07 -10.32
N LEU A 203 -3.06 14.87 -11.11
CA LEU A 203 -3.57 15.88 -12.02
C LEU A 203 -4.01 17.15 -11.27
N LEU A 204 -4.80 16.97 -10.21
CA LEU A 204 -5.30 18.07 -9.39
C LEU A 204 -4.16 18.82 -8.71
N LEU A 205 -3.20 18.11 -8.10
CA LEU A 205 -2.07 18.71 -7.39
C LEU A 205 -1.09 19.40 -8.35
N GLY A 206 -0.85 18.81 -9.53
CA GLY A 206 -0.07 19.46 -10.59
C GLY A 206 -0.69 20.79 -11.00
N ARG A 207 -2.01 20.82 -11.22
CA ARG A 207 -2.74 22.06 -11.54
C ARG A 207 -2.71 23.07 -10.40
N VAL A 208 -2.78 22.62 -9.14
CA VAL A 208 -2.63 23.51 -7.97
C VAL A 208 -1.26 24.19 -7.98
N LEU A 209 -0.18 23.45 -8.26
CA LEU A 209 1.18 24.00 -8.26
C LEU A 209 1.49 24.89 -9.48
N GLU A 210 0.76 24.76 -10.59
CA GLU A 210 0.80 25.73 -11.69
C GLU A 210 0.25 27.10 -11.27
N ILE A 211 -0.79 27.11 -10.42
CA ILE A 211 -1.49 28.33 -9.99
C ILE A 211 -0.84 28.95 -8.75
N ALA A 212 -0.41 28.10 -7.83
CA ALA A 212 0.23 28.49 -6.58
C ALA A 212 1.53 27.70 -6.37
N PRO A 213 2.63 28.08 -7.05
CA PRO A 213 3.91 27.37 -6.99
C PRO A 213 4.48 27.26 -5.57
N ASP A 214 4.25 28.25 -4.72
CA ASP A 214 4.76 28.29 -3.36
C ASP A 214 3.85 27.56 -2.35
N TYR A 215 2.79 26.86 -2.82
CA TYR A 215 1.88 26.18 -1.93
C TYR A 215 2.50 24.88 -1.36
N ARG A 216 3.21 25.03 -0.25
CA ARG A 216 4.00 23.98 0.44
C ARG A 216 3.18 22.71 0.71
N ALA A 217 1.97 22.86 1.23
CA ALA A 217 1.11 21.71 1.57
C ALA A 217 0.63 20.93 0.33
N ALA A 218 0.41 21.61 -0.81
CA ALA A 218 0.13 20.91 -2.07
C ALA A 218 1.37 20.23 -2.64
N ARG A 219 2.56 20.83 -2.45
CA ARG A 219 3.84 20.29 -2.93
C ARG A 219 4.21 18.97 -2.25
N ILE A 220 3.99 18.85 -0.94
CA ILE A 220 4.24 17.60 -0.21
C ILE A 220 3.23 16.50 -0.60
N ASP A 221 1.94 16.86 -0.76
CA ASP A 221 0.91 15.93 -1.26
C ASP A 221 1.26 15.45 -2.68
N TYR A 222 1.79 16.34 -3.52
CA TYR A 222 2.22 16.03 -4.89
C TYR A 222 3.41 15.06 -4.91
N ALA A 223 4.47 15.36 -4.15
CA ALA A 223 5.62 14.46 -4.03
C ALA A 223 5.23 13.07 -3.48
N SER A 224 4.32 13.04 -2.51
CA SER A 224 3.77 11.80 -1.95
C SER A 224 2.98 11.00 -2.99
N THR A 225 2.13 11.68 -3.77
CA THR A 225 1.35 11.07 -4.86
C THR A 225 2.28 10.51 -5.96
N LEU A 226 3.29 11.27 -6.38
CA LEU A 226 4.29 10.82 -7.35
C LEU A 226 5.05 9.59 -6.84
N THR A 227 5.38 9.55 -5.55
CA THR A 227 6.03 8.40 -4.90
C THR A 227 5.13 7.15 -4.95
N LYS A 228 3.83 7.29 -4.67
CA LYS A 228 2.85 6.20 -4.80
C LYS A 228 2.66 5.73 -6.24
N ARG A 229 2.82 6.63 -7.22
CA ARG A 229 2.84 6.30 -8.66
C ARG A 229 4.19 5.82 -9.19
N HIS A 230 5.16 5.57 -8.30
CA HIS A 230 6.53 5.14 -8.65
C HIS A 230 7.30 6.12 -9.56
N LYS A 231 6.92 7.40 -9.57
CA LYS A 231 7.59 8.49 -10.29
C LYS A 231 8.65 9.14 -9.40
N TYR A 232 9.62 8.35 -8.93
CA TYR A 232 10.54 8.76 -7.87
C TYR A 232 11.43 9.95 -8.23
N ALA A 233 11.89 10.07 -9.48
CA ALA A 233 12.70 11.22 -9.92
C ALA A 233 11.90 12.54 -9.94
N GLU A 234 10.64 12.48 -10.38
CA GLU A 234 9.72 13.63 -10.32
C GLU A 234 9.39 13.98 -8.86
N ALA A 235 9.18 12.97 -8.01
CA ALA A 235 8.93 13.16 -6.58
C ALA A 235 10.12 13.82 -5.87
N GLU A 236 11.35 13.41 -6.20
CA GLU A 236 12.57 14.03 -5.67
C GLU A 236 12.64 15.51 -6.06
N THR A 237 12.38 15.83 -7.32
CA THR A 237 12.36 17.21 -7.82
C THR A 237 11.29 18.05 -7.12
N ALA A 238 10.11 17.48 -6.88
CA ALA A 238 9.01 18.15 -6.18
C ALA A 238 9.34 18.42 -4.70
N LEU A 239 10.02 17.48 -4.03
CA LEU A 239 10.36 17.55 -2.61
C LEU A 239 11.58 18.43 -2.32
N ALA A 240 12.54 18.53 -3.24
CA ALA A 240 13.82 19.21 -3.01
C ALA A 240 13.71 20.65 -2.44
N PRO A 241 12.79 21.52 -2.90
CA PRO A 241 12.63 22.86 -2.32
C PRO A 241 12.25 22.84 -0.83
N LEU A 242 11.40 21.88 -0.43
CA LEU A 242 10.93 21.76 0.95
C LEU A 242 12.07 21.32 1.90
N LEU A 243 12.96 20.45 1.43
CA LEU A 243 14.16 20.03 2.18
C LEU A 243 15.21 21.13 2.31
N VAL A 244 15.30 22.03 1.33
CA VAL A 244 16.21 23.19 1.42
C VAL A 244 15.70 24.19 2.46
N GLU A 245 14.38 24.42 2.48
CA GLU A 245 13.74 25.36 3.41
C GLU A 245 13.72 24.83 4.84
N GLU A 246 13.41 23.54 5.03
CA GLU A 246 13.36 22.88 6.33
C GLU A 246 14.17 21.58 6.33
N PRO A 247 15.51 21.65 6.39
CA PRO A 247 16.36 20.46 6.33
C PRO A 247 16.18 19.52 7.53
N GLY A 248 15.65 20.04 8.65
CA GLY A 248 15.35 19.26 9.85
C GLY A 248 13.94 18.67 9.91
N ASN A 249 13.09 18.89 8.90
CA ASN A 249 11.71 18.42 8.94
C ASN A 249 11.65 16.88 8.77
N THR A 250 11.17 16.20 9.81
CA THR A 250 11.06 14.73 9.89
C THR A 250 10.21 14.14 8.76
N GLU A 251 9.09 14.78 8.40
CA GLU A 251 8.19 14.31 7.34
C GLU A 251 8.91 14.34 5.98
N PHE A 252 9.58 15.46 5.67
CA PHE A 252 10.29 15.61 4.41
C PHE A 252 11.48 14.64 4.31
N ARG A 253 12.24 14.47 5.39
CA ARG A 253 13.36 13.50 5.42
C ARG A 253 12.87 12.06 5.31
N THR A 254 11.71 11.74 5.86
CA THR A 254 11.09 10.41 5.73
C THR A 254 10.65 10.14 4.28
N LEU A 255 9.98 11.10 3.64
CA LEU A 255 9.61 10.98 2.23
C LEU A 255 10.84 10.91 1.32
N ALA A 256 11.89 11.69 1.61
CA ALA A 256 13.16 11.63 0.89
C ALA A 256 13.82 10.25 0.99
N SER A 257 13.77 9.62 2.17
CA SER A 257 14.28 8.26 2.39
C SER A 257 13.48 7.23 1.58
N THR A 258 12.16 7.36 1.52
CA THR A 258 11.30 6.51 0.68
C THR A 258 11.60 6.68 -0.81
N ILE A 259 11.80 7.92 -1.27
CA ILE A 259 12.18 8.24 -2.65
C ILE A 259 13.57 7.65 -2.97
N ALA A 260 14.53 7.78 -2.06
CA ALA A 260 15.86 7.20 -2.21
C ALA A 260 15.83 5.67 -2.34
N VAL A 261 14.98 4.98 -1.55
CA VAL A 261 14.75 3.53 -1.71
C VAL A 261 14.17 3.22 -3.09
N GLY A 262 13.20 4.00 -3.58
CA GLY A 262 12.60 3.83 -4.91
C GLY A 262 13.60 4.02 -6.07
N LEU A 263 14.59 4.90 -5.87
CA LEU A 263 15.69 5.16 -6.80
C LEU A 263 16.89 4.20 -6.63
N GLY A 264 16.79 3.20 -5.75
CA GLY A 264 17.86 2.24 -5.49
C GLY A 264 19.03 2.78 -4.65
N ARG A 265 18.93 4.02 -4.12
CA ARG A 265 19.94 4.64 -3.25
C ARG A 265 19.75 4.20 -1.79
N HIS A 266 19.95 2.90 -1.56
CA HIS A 266 19.66 2.27 -0.26
C HIS A 266 20.57 2.75 0.88
N ASP A 267 21.86 2.94 0.62
CA ASP A 267 22.81 3.41 1.65
C ASP A 267 22.44 4.81 2.17
N GLU A 268 21.99 5.68 1.26
CA GLU A 268 21.50 7.02 1.56
C GLU A 268 20.24 6.98 2.44
N ALA A 269 19.30 6.08 2.13
CA ALA A 269 18.10 5.88 2.94
C ALA A 269 18.42 5.30 4.32
N ILE A 270 19.32 4.32 4.41
CA ILE A 270 19.76 3.70 5.67
C ILE A 270 20.40 4.75 6.58
N ALA A 271 21.29 5.60 6.05
CA ALA A 271 21.90 6.68 6.81
C ALA A 271 20.84 7.63 7.39
N ARG A 272 19.89 8.08 6.57
CA ARG A 272 18.80 8.96 7.02
C ARG A 272 17.90 8.33 8.06
N TYR A 273 17.51 7.06 7.92
CA TYR A 273 16.70 6.39 8.94
C TYR A 273 17.44 6.30 10.28
N ARG A 274 18.75 5.99 10.26
CA ARG A 274 19.57 5.96 11.47
C ARG A 274 19.63 7.33 12.16
N GLU A 275 19.80 8.41 11.40
CA GLU A 275 19.76 9.78 11.93
C GLU A 275 18.40 10.11 12.55
N LEU A 276 17.30 9.86 11.82
CA LEU A 276 15.94 10.12 12.31
C LEU A 276 15.65 9.34 13.60
N ILE A 277 16.07 8.08 13.70
CA ILE A 277 15.90 7.27 14.91
C ILE A 277 16.73 7.81 16.08
N ALA A 278 17.95 8.29 15.83
CA ALA A 278 18.83 8.86 16.85
C ALA A 278 18.34 10.21 17.38
N GLU A 279 17.62 10.98 16.56
CA GLU A 279 17.01 12.27 16.92
C GLU A 279 15.68 12.12 17.69
N LEU A 280 15.04 10.94 17.65
CA LEU A 280 13.80 10.72 18.39
C LEU A 280 14.02 10.75 19.91
N PRO A 281 13.21 11.53 20.67
CA PRO A 281 13.34 11.61 22.12
C PRO A 281 13.04 10.26 22.79
N GLU A 282 13.64 10.02 23.96
CA GLU A 282 13.40 8.78 24.74
C GLU A 282 11.96 8.67 25.24
N ALA A 283 11.34 9.81 25.60
CA ALA A 283 9.97 9.90 26.04
C ALA A 283 9.24 11.01 25.27
N ALA A 284 7.91 10.88 25.15
CA ALA A 284 7.10 11.93 24.56
C ALA A 284 7.23 13.23 25.40
N PRO A 285 7.27 14.40 24.75
CA PRO A 285 7.26 15.67 25.46
C PRO A 285 5.99 15.80 26.32
N ALA A 286 6.02 16.66 27.34
CA ALA A 286 4.86 16.89 28.20
C ALA A 286 3.63 17.29 27.37
N GLY A 287 2.53 16.54 27.51
CA GLY A 287 1.29 16.72 26.72
C GLY A 287 1.29 16.06 25.34
N GLY A 288 2.41 15.45 24.91
CA GLY A 288 2.46 14.62 23.70
C GLY A 288 1.94 13.20 23.95
N ASP A 289 1.45 12.55 22.89
CA ASP A 289 0.98 11.16 22.96
C ASP A 289 2.15 10.16 22.92
N PRO A 290 2.41 9.39 24.00
CA PRO A 290 3.45 8.37 24.01
C PRO A 290 3.25 7.30 22.93
N ARG A 291 2.00 7.02 22.53
CA ARG A 291 1.69 6.03 21.48
C ARG A 291 2.08 6.54 20.10
N ALA A 292 1.96 7.84 19.86
CA ALA A 292 2.40 8.45 18.62
C ALA A 292 3.93 8.36 18.47
N LEU A 293 4.69 8.70 19.51
CA LEU A 293 6.15 8.54 19.50
C LEU A 293 6.58 7.08 19.32
N ALA A 294 5.93 6.15 20.05
CA ALA A 294 6.18 4.73 19.90
C ALA A 294 5.89 4.24 18.48
N SER A 295 4.82 4.73 17.85
CA SER A 295 4.47 4.40 16.46
C SER A 295 5.51 4.94 15.48
N THR A 296 5.92 6.20 15.59
CA THR A 296 6.99 6.77 14.76
C THR A 296 8.30 6.00 14.92
N ARG A 297 8.65 5.62 16.15
CA ARG A 297 9.85 4.82 16.43
C ARG A 297 9.75 3.43 15.78
N ALA A 298 8.59 2.81 15.85
CA ALA A 298 8.32 1.53 15.22
C ALA A 298 8.44 1.62 13.68
N ASP A 299 7.76 2.58 13.07
CA ASP A 299 7.74 2.74 11.60
C ASP A 299 9.15 3.01 11.03
N LEU A 300 9.94 3.89 11.66
CA LEU A 300 11.31 4.16 11.23
C LEU A 300 12.22 2.92 11.34
N ASN A 301 12.08 2.13 12.41
CA ASN A 301 12.84 0.90 12.57
C ASN A 301 12.41 -0.18 11.56
N LEU A 302 11.12 -0.25 11.23
CA LEU A 302 10.61 -1.13 10.19
C LEU A 302 11.22 -0.77 8.82
N TRP A 303 11.19 0.50 8.42
CA TRP A 303 11.74 0.95 7.14
C TRP A 303 13.26 0.80 7.07
N LEU A 304 13.97 1.04 8.18
CA LEU A 304 15.39 0.72 8.31
C LEU A 304 15.64 -0.78 8.08
N GLY A 305 14.85 -1.64 8.72
CA GLY A 305 14.93 -3.09 8.54
C GLY A 305 14.70 -3.51 7.09
N HIS A 306 13.71 -2.93 6.39
CA HIS A 306 13.44 -3.21 4.98
C HIS A 306 14.62 -2.80 4.09
N ALA A 307 15.23 -1.64 4.35
CA ALA A 307 16.38 -1.16 3.59
C ALA A 307 17.63 -2.03 3.84
N LEU A 308 17.92 -2.39 5.10
CA LEU A 308 19.04 -3.26 5.48
C LEU A 308 18.91 -4.66 4.88
N LYS A 309 17.71 -5.25 4.94
CA LYS A 309 17.41 -6.51 4.26
C LYS A 309 17.73 -6.44 2.77
N THR A 310 17.31 -5.35 2.12
CA THR A 310 17.48 -5.19 0.66
C THR A 310 18.96 -5.22 0.27
N VAL A 311 19.84 -4.57 1.02
CA VAL A 311 21.29 -4.58 0.78
C VAL A 311 22.00 -5.84 1.29
N GLY A 312 21.32 -6.69 2.05
CA GLY A 312 21.84 -7.96 2.57
C GLY A 312 22.48 -7.87 3.96
N GLU A 313 22.26 -6.78 4.70
CA GLU A 313 22.68 -6.62 6.10
C GLU A 313 21.66 -7.29 7.04
N LEU A 314 21.69 -8.63 7.09
CA LEU A 314 20.68 -9.44 7.78
C LEU A 314 20.62 -9.20 9.30
N GLU A 315 21.75 -9.30 10.00
CA GLU A 315 21.78 -9.12 11.46
C GLU A 315 21.32 -7.70 11.88
N PRO A 316 21.81 -6.61 11.24
CA PRO A 316 21.25 -5.28 11.44
C PRO A 316 19.74 -5.19 11.14
N ALA A 317 19.26 -5.85 10.08
CA ALA A 317 17.83 -5.85 9.75
C ALA A 317 17.00 -6.53 10.84
N VAL A 318 17.44 -7.68 11.36
CA VAL A 318 16.79 -8.38 12.49
C VAL A 318 16.75 -7.48 13.73
N ALA A 319 17.86 -6.80 14.05
CA ALA A 319 17.92 -5.88 15.18
C ALA A 319 16.93 -4.72 15.01
N ALA A 320 16.83 -4.14 13.82
CA ALA A 320 15.88 -3.07 13.52
C ALA A 320 14.42 -3.55 13.66
N TYR A 321 14.06 -4.71 13.11
CA TYR A 321 12.69 -5.23 13.28
C TYR A 321 12.36 -5.56 14.74
N ARG A 322 13.31 -6.09 15.52
CA ARG A 322 13.12 -6.29 16.97
C ARG A 322 12.95 -4.97 17.73
N ALA A 323 13.67 -3.92 17.35
CA ALA A 323 13.45 -2.58 17.90
C ALA A 323 12.06 -2.04 17.55
N SER A 324 11.57 -2.35 16.33
CA SER A 324 10.20 -2.01 15.91
C SER A 324 9.15 -2.73 16.76
N THR A 325 9.27 -4.04 16.96
CA THR A 325 8.30 -4.81 17.78
C THR A 325 8.40 -4.46 19.27
N ALA A 326 9.57 -4.03 19.76
CA ALA A 326 9.71 -3.51 21.11
C ALA A 326 9.00 -2.16 21.30
N ALA A 327 9.04 -1.28 20.30
CA ALA A 327 8.36 0.02 20.33
C ALA A 327 6.83 -0.14 20.21
N ARG A 328 6.36 -1.04 19.34
CA ARG A 328 4.94 -1.37 19.17
C ARG A 328 4.73 -2.89 19.14
N PRO A 329 4.42 -3.53 20.28
CA PRO A 329 4.31 -4.99 20.39
C PRO A 329 3.24 -5.64 19.51
N ASP A 330 2.17 -4.90 19.21
CA ASP A 330 1.07 -5.29 18.32
C ASP A 330 1.32 -4.92 16.86
N PHE A 331 2.52 -4.44 16.50
CA PHE A 331 2.86 -4.15 15.11
C PHE A 331 3.10 -5.43 14.31
N GLY A 332 2.06 -5.92 13.67
CA GLY A 332 2.08 -7.14 12.91
C GLY A 332 3.08 -7.09 11.75
N ASP A 333 3.18 -5.99 11.00
CA ASP A 333 4.12 -5.86 9.87
C ASP A 333 5.58 -6.11 10.30
N ALA A 334 5.99 -5.64 11.49
CA ALA A 334 7.34 -5.89 12.00
C ALA A 334 7.59 -7.37 12.31
N TRP A 335 6.62 -8.05 12.93
CA TRP A 335 6.68 -9.50 13.17
C TRP A 335 6.69 -10.30 11.86
N TRP A 336 5.82 -9.94 10.92
CA TRP A 336 5.78 -10.54 9.60
C TRP A 336 7.08 -10.29 8.83
N SER A 337 7.67 -9.09 8.92
CA SER A 337 8.93 -8.73 8.26
C SER A 337 10.09 -9.59 8.77
N LEU A 338 10.16 -9.89 10.08
CA LEU A 338 11.07 -10.90 10.64
C LEU A 338 10.83 -12.30 10.06
N ALA A 339 9.57 -12.74 10.05
CA ALA A 339 9.18 -14.03 9.47
C ALA A 339 9.59 -14.13 7.99
N ASN A 340 9.51 -13.02 7.25
CA ASN A 340 9.76 -12.91 5.84
C ASN A 340 11.25 -12.87 5.45
N LEU A 341 12.17 -12.89 6.43
CA LEU A 341 13.60 -13.16 6.20
C LEU A 341 13.86 -14.64 5.85
N LYS A 342 12.85 -15.52 6.03
CA LYS A 342 12.81 -16.97 5.72
C LYS A 342 13.83 -17.84 6.47
N THR A 343 15.08 -17.40 6.62
CA THR A 343 16.16 -18.06 7.37
C THR A 343 16.07 -17.78 8.87
N PHE A 344 15.46 -16.66 9.26
CA PHE A 344 15.23 -16.30 10.67
C PHE A 344 14.40 -17.37 11.39
N ARG A 345 14.55 -17.53 12.70
CA ARG A 345 13.76 -18.45 13.54
C ARG A 345 13.35 -17.71 14.80
N PHE A 346 12.07 -17.79 15.15
CA PHE A 346 11.53 -17.14 16.35
C PHE A 346 11.87 -17.95 17.60
N THR A 347 12.08 -17.22 18.70
CA THR A 347 12.13 -17.79 20.04
C THR A 347 10.72 -18.04 20.59
N ASP A 348 10.60 -18.91 21.59
CA ASP A 348 9.32 -19.17 22.26
C ASP A 348 8.71 -17.92 22.91
N ALA A 349 9.57 -17.01 23.39
CA ALA A 349 9.15 -15.72 23.96
C ALA A 349 8.56 -14.79 22.89
N GLU A 350 9.19 -14.69 21.71
CA GLU A 350 8.66 -13.92 20.58
C GLU A 350 7.33 -14.51 20.08
N MET A 351 7.22 -15.85 20.01
CA MET A 351 5.96 -16.51 19.66
C MET A 351 4.85 -16.25 20.69
N ALA A 352 5.18 -16.26 21.99
CA ALA A 352 4.22 -15.92 23.05
C ALA A 352 3.75 -14.46 22.94
N ALA A 353 4.66 -13.53 22.63
CA ALA A 353 4.31 -12.14 22.39
C ALA A 353 3.37 -11.98 21.17
N MET A 354 3.68 -12.64 20.05
CA MET A 354 2.83 -12.63 18.86
C MET A 354 1.42 -13.17 19.14
N ARG A 355 1.29 -14.30 19.87
CA ARG A 355 -0.03 -14.85 20.26
C ARG A 355 -0.82 -13.89 21.15
N SER A 356 -0.15 -13.24 22.10
CA SER A 356 -0.79 -12.26 22.98
C SER A 356 -1.30 -11.05 22.19
N ALA A 357 -0.48 -10.53 21.26
CA ALA A 357 -0.86 -9.44 20.37
C ALA A 357 -2.03 -9.83 19.45
N GLU A 358 -2.01 -11.02 18.83
CA GLU A 358 -3.07 -11.49 17.93
C GLU A 358 -4.43 -11.61 18.66
N ALA A 359 -4.39 -12.08 19.91
CA ALA A 359 -5.58 -12.25 20.75
C ALA A 359 -6.14 -10.93 21.34
N ASN A 360 -5.35 -9.85 21.36
CA ASN A 360 -5.77 -8.58 21.95
C ASN A 360 -6.86 -7.91 21.09
N ALA A 361 -8.00 -7.55 21.69
CA ALA A 361 -9.12 -6.89 21.02
C ALA A 361 -8.74 -5.54 20.40
N ALA A 362 -7.74 -4.83 20.94
CA ALA A 362 -7.27 -3.55 20.42
C ALA A 362 -6.38 -3.66 19.17
N THR A 363 -5.86 -4.86 18.86
CA THR A 363 -5.00 -5.06 17.68
C THR A 363 -5.81 -4.89 16.41
N SER A 364 -5.28 -4.10 15.47
CA SER A 364 -5.94 -3.86 14.18
C SER A 364 -6.12 -5.16 13.40
N GLU A 365 -7.16 -5.24 12.56
CA GLU A 365 -7.39 -6.41 11.72
C GLU A 365 -6.18 -6.69 10.80
N GLN A 366 -5.59 -5.64 10.24
CA GLN A 366 -4.41 -5.76 9.40
C GLN A 366 -3.20 -6.28 10.17
N ASP A 367 -2.94 -5.82 11.39
CA ASP A 367 -1.85 -6.36 12.22
C ASP A 367 -2.10 -7.83 12.61
N ARG A 368 -3.35 -8.24 12.87
CA ARG A 368 -3.69 -9.65 13.12
C ARG A 368 -3.40 -10.53 11.92
N VAL A 369 -3.69 -10.08 10.70
CA VAL A 369 -3.30 -10.81 9.48
C VAL A 369 -1.79 -11.02 9.46
N HIS A 370 -0.99 -9.97 9.65
CA HIS A 370 0.46 -10.09 9.64
C HIS A 370 0.97 -11.05 10.73
N LEU A 371 0.42 -10.96 11.94
CA LEU A 371 0.73 -11.86 13.05
C LEU A 371 0.39 -13.32 12.72
N ALA A 372 -0.75 -13.58 12.09
CA ALA A 372 -1.14 -14.91 11.66
C ALA A 372 -0.13 -15.50 10.66
N PHE A 373 0.31 -14.75 9.65
CA PHE A 373 1.36 -15.23 8.75
C PHE A 373 2.72 -15.44 9.45
N ALA A 374 3.08 -14.58 10.41
CA ALA A 374 4.30 -14.73 11.19
C ALA A 374 4.27 -15.99 12.08
N LEU A 375 3.16 -16.24 12.77
CA LEU A 375 2.91 -17.44 13.58
C LEU A 375 2.84 -18.70 12.73
N GLY A 376 2.17 -18.65 11.58
CA GLY A 376 2.10 -19.76 10.63
C GLY A 376 3.49 -20.23 10.21
N LYS A 377 4.38 -19.27 9.93
CA LYS A 377 5.79 -19.54 9.62
C LYS A 377 6.57 -20.04 10.83
N ALA A 378 6.37 -19.46 12.01
CA ALA A 378 7.05 -19.87 13.24
C ALA A 378 6.74 -21.33 13.63
N TYR A 379 5.48 -21.74 13.58
CA TYR A 379 5.08 -23.12 13.84
C TYR A 379 5.60 -24.10 12.79
N ALA A 380 5.53 -23.73 11.51
CA ALA A 380 6.07 -24.55 10.42
C ALA A 380 7.59 -24.77 10.58
N ASP A 381 8.34 -23.76 11.02
CA ASP A 381 9.76 -23.89 11.30
C ASP A 381 10.08 -24.81 12.48
N GLN A 382 9.16 -24.96 13.44
CA GLN A 382 9.24 -25.92 14.55
C GLN A 382 8.78 -27.33 14.16
N GLY A 383 8.29 -27.52 12.94
CA GLY A 383 7.74 -28.79 12.44
C GLY A 383 6.27 -29.03 12.80
N ASP A 384 5.60 -28.08 13.46
CA ASP A 384 4.16 -28.14 13.73
C ASP A 384 3.38 -27.55 12.54
N PHE A 385 3.32 -28.33 11.46
CA PHE A 385 2.65 -27.90 10.23
C PHE A 385 1.14 -27.75 10.40
N ALA A 386 0.54 -28.42 11.37
CA ALA A 386 -0.90 -28.33 11.64
C ALA A 386 -1.26 -26.96 12.22
N GLN A 387 -0.56 -26.53 13.28
CA GLN A 387 -0.73 -25.19 13.82
C GLN A 387 -0.29 -24.12 12.80
N GLY A 388 0.80 -24.39 12.07
CA GLY A 388 1.27 -23.51 11.00
C GLY A 388 0.17 -23.23 9.95
N TRP A 389 -0.48 -24.29 9.46
CA TRP A 389 -1.56 -24.17 8.49
C TRP A 389 -2.80 -23.46 9.05
N GLN A 390 -3.18 -23.70 10.30
CA GLN A 390 -4.32 -23.00 10.91
C GLN A 390 -4.16 -21.48 10.88
N HIS A 391 -2.98 -20.98 11.24
CA HIS A 391 -2.71 -19.53 11.19
C HIS A 391 -2.64 -19.01 9.75
N TYR A 392 -1.99 -19.73 8.82
CA TYR A 392 -2.01 -19.33 7.39
C TYR A 392 -3.43 -19.29 6.82
N ALA A 393 -4.25 -20.29 7.11
CA ALA A 393 -5.64 -20.36 6.66
C ALA A 393 -6.49 -19.22 7.24
N ALA A 394 -6.32 -18.90 8.53
CA ALA A 394 -6.99 -17.77 9.16
C ALA A 394 -6.59 -16.42 8.52
N GLY A 395 -5.29 -16.17 8.36
CA GLY A 395 -4.80 -14.94 7.72
C GLY A 395 -5.26 -14.82 6.26
N ASN A 396 -5.23 -15.92 5.50
CA ASN A 396 -5.76 -15.98 4.13
C ASN A 396 -7.26 -15.67 4.09
N ALA A 397 -8.06 -16.25 4.99
CA ALA A 397 -9.51 -16.02 5.03
C ALA A 397 -9.84 -14.55 5.30
N THR A 398 -9.18 -13.92 6.28
CA THR A 398 -9.36 -12.49 6.58
C THR A 398 -8.98 -11.63 5.37
N GLN A 399 -7.82 -11.87 4.73
CA GLN A 399 -7.47 -11.09 3.54
C GLN A 399 -8.40 -11.33 2.36
N ARG A 400 -8.88 -12.56 2.19
CA ARG A 400 -9.82 -12.87 1.12
C ARG A 400 -11.16 -12.17 1.30
N MET A 401 -11.62 -12.01 2.54
CA MET A 401 -12.85 -11.27 2.88
C MET A 401 -12.69 -9.76 2.67
N ALA A 402 -11.52 -9.19 2.97
CA ALA A 402 -11.23 -7.78 2.73
C ALA A 402 -11.00 -7.45 1.24
N SER A 403 -10.66 -8.45 0.43
CA SER A 403 -10.33 -8.30 -0.99
C SER A 403 -11.55 -8.24 -1.91
N ARG A 404 -11.46 -7.39 -2.95
CA ARG A 404 -12.42 -7.31 -4.06
C ARG A 404 -12.02 -8.15 -5.28
N TYR A 405 -11.07 -9.06 -5.11
CA TYR A 405 -10.54 -9.87 -6.21
C TYR A 405 -11.62 -10.72 -6.88
N ARG A 406 -11.66 -10.65 -8.22
CA ARG A 406 -12.51 -11.46 -9.09
C ARG A 406 -11.63 -12.22 -10.10
N PRO A 407 -11.49 -13.55 -10.00
CA PRO A 407 -10.67 -14.33 -10.93
C PRO A 407 -11.13 -14.21 -12.39
N GLU A 408 -12.42 -13.97 -12.63
CA GLU A 408 -13.01 -13.84 -13.98
C GLU A 408 -12.37 -12.70 -14.79
N ILE A 409 -11.89 -11.65 -14.14
CA ILE A 409 -11.26 -10.49 -14.81
C ILE A 409 -9.97 -10.94 -15.51
N ILE A 410 -9.12 -11.71 -14.82
CA ILE A 410 -7.86 -12.21 -15.38
C ILE A 410 -8.13 -13.27 -16.45
N GLU A 411 -9.10 -14.14 -16.23
CA GLU A 411 -9.51 -15.16 -17.20
C GLU A 411 -10.04 -14.54 -18.50
N THR A 412 -10.87 -13.50 -18.39
CA THR A 412 -11.39 -12.73 -19.53
C THR A 412 -10.25 -12.03 -20.26
N ASN A 413 -9.36 -11.35 -19.53
CA ASN A 413 -8.20 -10.69 -20.11
C ASN A 413 -7.28 -11.68 -20.85
N ALA A 414 -7.00 -12.84 -20.26
CA ALA A 414 -6.20 -13.89 -20.89
C ALA A 414 -6.88 -14.44 -22.17
N THR A 415 -8.19 -14.65 -22.13
CA THR A 415 -8.97 -15.09 -23.30
C THR A 415 -8.91 -14.08 -24.43
N GLU A 416 -9.11 -12.80 -24.13
CA GLU A 416 -9.03 -11.72 -25.12
C GLU A 416 -7.62 -11.58 -25.70
N GLN A 417 -6.57 -11.67 -24.87
CA GLN A 417 -5.19 -11.65 -25.35
C GLN A 417 -4.93 -12.76 -26.38
N ARG A 418 -5.43 -13.98 -26.11
CA ARG A 418 -5.31 -15.11 -27.04
C ARG A 418 -6.07 -14.88 -28.34
N ARG A 419 -7.25 -14.26 -28.27
CA ARG A 419 -8.08 -13.93 -29.44
C ARG A 419 -7.41 -12.89 -30.35
N ILE A 420 -6.81 -11.86 -29.76
CA ILE A 420 -6.22 -10.72 -30.49
C ILE A 420 -4.82 -11.05 -31.01
N CYS A 421 -3.97 -11.61 -30.14
CA CYS A 421 -2.56 -11.81 -30.43
C CYS A 421 -2.32 -13.12 -31.19
N THR A 422 -2.72 -13.16 -32.46
CA THR A 422 -2.55 -14.31 -33.36
C THR A 422 -1.19 -14.28 -34.10
N PRO A 423 -0.78 -15.36 -34.79
CA PRO A 423 0.40 -15.31 -35.65
C PRO A 423 0.31 -14.21 -36.73
N GLY A 424 -0.88 -14.02 -37.31
CA GLY A 424 -1.15 -12.96 -38.30
C GLY A 424 -0.99 -11.57 -37.71
N PHE A 425 -1.51 -11.35 -36.49
CA PHE A 425 -1.39 -10.09 -35.77
C PHE A 425 0.06 -9.61 -35.64
N PHE A 426 0.97 -10.50 -35.24
CA PHE A 426 2.40 -10.19 -35.12
C PHE A 426 3.10 -10.08 -36.48
N ALA A 427 2.73 -10.91 -37.46
CA ALA A 427 3.31 -10.87 -38.80
C ALA A 427 3.05 -9.52 -39.50
N GLU A 428 1.83 -8.99 -39.39
CA GLU A 428 1.45 -7.67 -39.91
C GLU A 428 2.23 -6.52 -39.26
N ARG A 429 2.66 -6.71 -38.01
CA ARG A 429 3.32 -5.70 -37.15
C ARG A 429 4.83 -5.91 -37.06
N LYS A 430 5.40 -6.69 -37.98
CA LYS A 430 6.84 -6.96 -38.03
C LYS A 430 7.63 -5.65 -38.20
N GLY A 431 8.62 -5.44 -37.35
CA GLY A 431 9.47 -4.24 -37.37
C GLY A 431 8.90 -3.04 -36.60
N TRP A 432 7.76 -3.19 -35.93
CA TRP A 432 7.27 -2.18 -34.98
C TRP A 432 8.09 -2.16 -33.69
N GLY A 433 7.92 -1.11 -32.89
CA GLY A 433 8.56 -0.99 -31.58
C GLY A 433 10.00 -0.49 -31.62
N CYS A 434 10.64 -0.49 -30.45
CA CYS A 434 12.05 -0.13 -30.28
C CYS A 434 12.94 -1.38 -30.39
N PRO A 435 13.87 -1.46 -31.35
CA PRO A 435 14.64 -2.69 -31.63
C PRO A 435 15.80 -2.93 -30.65
N ASP A 436 15.85 -2.22 -29.52
CA ASP A 436 16.91 -2.38 -28.53
C ASP A 436 16.83 -3.77 -27.85
N PRO A 437 17.90 -4.58 -27.90
CA PRO A 437 17.91 -5.92 -27.30
C PRO A 437 18.28 -5.93 -25.81
N ALA A 438 18.63 -4.77 -25.22
CA ALA A 438 19.11 -4.67 -23.84
C ALA A 438 18.17 -5.27 -22.76
N PRO A 439 16.83 -5.15 -22.86
CA PRO A 439 15.95 -5.66 -21.81
C PRO A 439 15.86 -7.19 -21.79
N ILE A 440 16.07 -7.77 -20.61
CA ILE A 440 15.80 -9.17 -20.30
C ILE A 440 14.65 -9.22 -19.30
N PHE A 441 13.47 -9.68 -19.75
CA PHE A 441 12.32 -9.87 -18.88
C PHE A 441 12.40 -11.24 -18.21
N VAL A 442 12.36 -11.26 -16.88
CA VAL A 442 12.17 -12.50 -16.10
C VAL A 442 10.78 -12.42 -15.45
N LEU A 443 9.85 -13.21 -16.00
CA LEU A 443 8.44 -13.21 -15.65
C LEU A 443 7.95 -14.63 -15.29
N GLY A 444 6.69 -14.77 -14.92
CA GLY A 444 6.08 -16.04 -14.55
C GLY A 444 5.17 -15.87 -13.33
N LEU A 445 4.82 -16.97 -12.66
CA LEU A 445 4.09 -16.86 -11.40
C LEU A 445 5.01 -16.29 -10.29
N PRO A 446 4.50 -15.45 -9.38
CA PRO A 446 5.24 -15.13 -8.16
C PRO A 446 5.65 -16.42 -7.43
N ARG A 447 6.83 -16.41 -6.80
CA ARG A 447 7.41 -17.56 -6.08
C ARG A 447 7.84 -18.75 -6.97
N ALA A 448 7.88 -18.61 -8.29
CA ALA A 448 8.35 -19.64 -9.22
C ALA A 448 9.88 -19.66 -9.45
N GLY A 449 10.66 -18.86 -8.71
CA GLY A 449 12.14 -18.85 -8.82
C GLY A 449 12.72 -17.75 -9.70
N SER A 450 11.94 -16.76 -10.12
CA SER A 450 12.40 -15.62 -10.94
C SER A 450 13.54 -14.82 -10.30
N THR A 451 13.57 -14.67 -8.98
CA THR A 451 14.67 -14.00 -8.26
C THR A 451 15.99 -14.76 -8.39
N LEU A 452 15.97 -16.10 -8.41
CA LEU A 452 17.18 -16.90 -8.62
C LEU A 452 17.72 -16.69 -10.03
N ILE A 453 16.86 -16.70 -11.04
CA ILE A 453 17.26 -16.46 -12.43
C ILE A 453 17.83 -15.04 -12.60
N GLU A 454 17.20 -14.04 -12.02
CA GLU A 454 17.73 -12.67 -12.00
C GLU A 454 19.11 -12.62 -11.33
N GLN A 455 19.31 -13.30 -10.19
CA GLN A 455 20.59 -13.29 -9.49
C GLN A 455 21.69 -13.99 -10.30
N ILE A 456 21.38 -15.10 -10.96
CA ILE A 456 22.27 -15.77 -11.91
C ILE A 456 22.68 -14.80 -13.02
N LEU A 457 21.70 -14.16 -13.68
CA LEU A 457 21.95 -13.23 -14.77
C LEU A 457 22.76 -12.01 -14.32
N ALA A 458 22.41 -11.40 -13.18
CA ALA A 458 23.09 -10.22 -12.64
C ALA A 458 24.57 -10.47 -12.26
N SER A 459 24.94 -11.75 -12.10
CA SER A 459 26.32 -12.16 -11.85
C SER A 459 27.19 -12.12 -13.12
N HIS A 460 26.56 -12.10 -14.30
CA HIS A 460 27.26 -11.95 -15.56
C HIS A 460 27.80 -10.52 -15.72
N ARG A 461 29.06 -10.37 -16.14
CA ARG A 461 29.74 -9.06 -16.30
C ARG A 461 29.03 -8.04 -17.21
N GLN A 462 28.18 -8.50 -18.12
CA GLN A 462 27.44 -7.66 -19.09
C GLN A 462 25.97 -7.39 -18.71
N VAL A 463 25.47 -7.93 -17.59
CA VAL A 463 24.05 -7.83 -17.24
C VAL A 463 23.89 -7.12 -15.90
N GLU A 464 23.09 -6.07 -15.85
CA GLU A 464 22.71 -5.40 -14.61
C GLU A 464 21.40 -5.98 -14.08
N GLY A 465 21.41 -6.54 -12.87
CA GLY A 465 20.18 -6.84 -12.17
C GLY A 465 19.57 -5.54 -11.65
N THR A 466 18.32 -5.26 -12.01
CA THR A 466 17.61 -4.07 -11.51
C THR A 466 16.72 -4.43 -10.32
N GLN A 467 15.41 -4.26 -10.46
CA GLN A 467 14.37 -4.59 -9.48
C GLN A 467 13.06 -4.97 -10.21
N GLU A 468 11.95 -5.06 -9.48
CA GLU A 468 10.62 -5.17 -10.09
C GLU A 468 10.21 -3.82 -10.69
N LEU A 469 10.26 -3.68 -12.02
CA LEU A 469 9.97 -2.41 -12.69
C LEU A 469 8.47 -2.26 -12.99
N PRO A 470 7.83 -1.12 -12.65
CA PRO A 470 6.39 -0.93 -12.83
C PRO A 470 5.99 -0.50 -14.25
N TYR A 471 6.96 -0.28 -15.15
CA TYR A 471 6.74 0.47 -16.39
C TYR A 471 5.84 -0.24 -17.40
N ILE A 472 5.96 -1.56 -17.58
CA ILE A 472 5.06 -2.32 -18.47
C ILE A 472 3.62 -2.29 -17.94
N GLN A 473 3.43 -2.48 -16.64
CA GLN A 473 2.10 -2.44 -16.02
C GLN A 473 1.47 -1.05 -16.15
N ARG A 474 2.27 0.01 -16.01
CA ARG A 474 1.81 1.38 -16.23
C ARG A 474 1.37 1.62 -17.68
N LEU A 475 2.15 1.16 -18.66
CA LEU A 475 1.76 1.24 -20.08
C LEU A 475 0.46 0.46 -20.35
N ALA A 476 0.29 -0.72 -19.74
CA ALA A 476 -0.94 -1.50 -19.86
C ALA A 476 -2.15 -0.78 -19.20
N LEU A 477 -1.94 -0.15 -18.04
CA LEU A 477 -2.97 0.66 -17.38
C LEU A 477 -3.37 1.90 -18.20
N GLU A 478 -2.41 2.55 -18.86
CA GLU A 478 -2.70 3.66 -19.78
C GLU A 478 -3.56 3.20 -20.97
N LEU A 479 -3.34 1.99 -21.49
CA LEU A 479 -4.16 1.38 -22.55
C LEU A 479 -5.55 0.95 -22.05
N GLN A 480 -5.66 0.60 -20.77
CA GLN A 480 -6.93 0.22 -20.14
C GLN A 480 -7.89 1.42 -20.01
N GLY A 481 -7.37 2.64 -19.82
CA GLY A 481 -8.16 3.85 -19.62
C GLY A 481 -8.67 4.02 -18.18
N ARG A 482 -9.38 5.14 -17.95
CA ARG A 482 -9.76 5.62 -16.59
C ARG A 482 -11.03 5.01 -16.00
N ASP A 483 -11.90 4.42 -16.82
CA ASP A 483 -13.17 3.80 -16.38
C ASP A 483 -13.42 2.52 -17.18
N PRO A 484 -12.63 1.46 -16.94
CA PRO A 484 -12.81 0.24 -17.68
C PRO A 484 -14.04 -0.52 -17.19
N ASP A 485 -14.93 -0.83 -18.13
CA ASP A 485 -15.88 -1.91 -17.95
C ASP A 485 -15.09 -3.19 -17.62
N LEU A 486 -15.20 -3.68 -16.39
CA LEU A 486 -14.44 -4.86 -15.93
C LEU A 486 -14.88 -6.14 -16.67
N ASP A 487 -16.08 -6.14 -17.24
CA ASP A 487 -16.60 -7.25 -18.02
C ASP A 487 -16.19 -7.13 -19.51
N ASN A 488 -15.79 -5.93 -19.97
CA ASN A 488 -15.24 -5.69 -21.32
C ASN A 488 -14.10 -4.65 -21.33
N PRO A 489 -12.93 -5.01 -20.76
CA PRO A 489 -11.83 -4.07 -20.57
C PRO A 489 -11.18 -3.64 -21.91
N PRO A 490 -10.86 -2.35 -22.12
CA PRO A 490 -10.20 -1.89 -23.35
C PRO A 490 -8.86 -2.56 -23.62
N TYR A 491 -8.05 -2.83 -22.59
CA TYR A 491 -6.87 -3.68 -22.72
C TYR A 491 -7.29 -5.14 -22.46
N PRO A 492 -7.01 -6.09 -23.38
CA PRO A 492 -5.97 -6.03 -24.41
C PRO A 492 -6.43 -5.65 -25.83
N ALA A 493 -7.73 -5.40 -26.07
CA ALA A 493 -8.26 -5.05 -27.40
C ALA A 493 -7.58 -3.84 -28.04
N ALA A 494 -7.24 -2.84 -27.23
CA ALA A 494 -6.52 -1.64 -27.63
C ALA A 494 -5.18 -1.91 -28.33
N LEU A 495 -4.57 -3.11 -28.16
CA LEU A 495 -3.36 -3.49 -28.88
C LEU A 495 -3.57 -3.52 -30.41
N ALA A 496 -4.79 -3.79 -30.87
CA ALA A 496 -5.12 -3.82 -32.29
C ALA A 496 -5.09 -2.43 -32.94
N ASP A 497 -5.41 -1.39 -32.17
CA ASP A 497 -5.55 -0.01 -32.62
C ASP A 497 -4.24 0.79 -32.54
N LEU A 498 -3.19 0.19 -31.95
CA LEU A 498 -1.89 0.83 -31.87
C LEU A 498 -1.26 0.98 -33.26
N THR A 499 -0.58 2.11 -33.45
CA THR A 499 0.25 2.39 -34.62
C THR A 499 1.72 2.05 -34.35
N ALA A 500 2.50 1.81 -35.41
CA ALA A 500 3.94 1.60 -35.31
C ALA A 500 4.68 2.71 -34.54
N ALA A 501 4.26 3.97 -34.74
CA ALA A 501 4.84 5.13 -34.05
C ALA A 501 4.54 5.12 -32.54
N GLN A 502 3.30 4.78 -32.15
CA GLN A 502 2.94 4.63 -30.74
C GLN A 502 3.71 3.50 -30.08
N CYS A 503 3.81 2.33 -30.73
CA CYS A 503 4.60 1.21 -30.20
C CYS A 503 6.08 1.58 -30.02
N ARG A 504 6.67 2.31 -30.97
CA ARG A 504 8.06 2.79 -30.85
C ARG A 504 8.21 3.77 -29.70
N ALA A 505 7.30 4.75 -29.58
CA ALA A 505 7.34 5.74 -28.50
C ALA A 505 7.21 5.09 -27.11
N MET A 506 6.35 4.06 -26.98
CA MET A 506 6.21 3.28 -25.74
C MET A 506 7.50 2.50 -25.41
N GLY A 507 8.12 1.85 -26.40
CA GLY A 507 9.39 1.13 -26.20
C GLY A 507 10.53 2.06 -25.79
N GLU A 508 10.67 3.21 -26.44
CA GLU A 508 11.67 4.21 -26.08
C GLU A 508 11.40 4.82 -24.70
N ARG A 509 10.13 5.04 -24.34
CA ARG A 509 9.75 5.51 -23.00
C ARG A 509 10.14 4.50 -21.93
N TYR A 510 9.85 3.20 -22.15
CA TYR A 510 10.29 2.14 -21.24
C TYR A 510 11.81 2.15 -21.02
N LEU A 511 12.61 2.31 -22.07
CA LEU A 511 14.08 2.36 -21.96
C LEU A 511 14.56 3.60 -21.20
N ARG A 512 13.97 4.77 -21.45
CA ARG A 512 14.30 6.01 -20.72
C ARG A 512 13.92 5.93 -19.25
N GLU A 513 12.77 5.38 -18.94
CA GLU A 513 12.30 5.30 -17.55
C GLU A 513 13.03 4.20 -16.76
N SER A 514 13.40 3.10 -17.41
CA SER A 514 14.20 2.04 -16.78
C SER A 514 15.68 2.40 -16.61
N SER A 515 16.21 3.39 -17.35
CA SER A 515 17.63 3.77 -17.25
C SER A 515 18.04 4.30 -15.88
N ILE A 516 17.09 4.83 -15.09
CA ILE A 516 17.38 5.30 -13.72
C ILE A 516 17.83 4.17 -12.79
N HIS A 517 17.47 2.91 -13.11
CA HIS A 517 17.85 1.73 -12.33
C HIS A 517 19.14 1.06 -12.85
N ARG A 518 19.78 1.64 -13.88
CA ARG A 518 20.94 1.07 -14.58
C ARG A 518 22.23 1.83 -14.23
N ALA A 519 22.61 1.78 -12.96
CA ALA A 519 23.75 2.52 -12.43
C ALA A 519 25.11 2.09 -13.00
N THR A 520 25.24 0.85 -13.46
CA THR A 520 26.53 0.32 -13.96
C THR A 520 26.78 0.58 -15.45
N GLY A 521 25.76 0.98 -16.20
CA GLY A 521 25.86 1.19 -17.65
C GLY A 521 26.11 -0.09 -18.45
N ARG A 522 25.83 -1.27 -17.87
CA ARG A 522 25.96 -2.56 -18.57
C ARG A 522 25.03 -2.63 -19.79
N PRO A 523 25.43 -3.36 -20.85
CA PRO A 523 24.69 -3.40 -22.10
C PRO A 523 23.32 -4.06 -21.96
N PHE A 524 23.17 -5.03 -21.06
CA PHE A 524 21.88 -5.67 -20.76
C PHE A 524 21.43 -5.37 -19.34
N PHE A 525 20.12 -5.41 -19.12
CA PHE A 525 19.55 -5.30 -17.78
C PHE A 525 18.35 -6.23 -17.61
N VAL A 526 18.14 -6.69 -16.39
CA VAL A 526 17.01 -7.56 -16.06
C VAL A 526 15.87 -6.72 -15.51
N ASP A 527 14.70 -6.82 -16.14
CA ASP A 527 13.40 -6.45 -15.56
C ASP A 527 12.74 -7.73 -15.02
N LYS A 528 12.89 -7.94 -13.71
CA LYS A 528 12.30 -9.10 -13.04
C LYS A 528 10.99 -8.65 -12.42
N MET A 529 9.89 -8.90 -13.12
CA MET A 529 8.53 -8.61 -12.67
C MET A 529 7.64 -9.81 -13.04
N PRO A 530 7.32 -10.72 -12.10
CA PRO A 530 6.59 -11.95 -12.40
C PRO A 530 5.31 -11.69 -13.21
N ASN A 531 4.52 -10.71 -12.75
CA ASN A 531 3.24 -10.32 -13.34
C ASN A 531 3.30 -9.79 -14.78
N ASN A 532 4.49 -9.53 -15.35
CA ASN A 532 4.65 -9.17 -16.76
C ASN A 532 4.28 -10.30 -17.72
N PHE A 533 4.09 -11.54 -17.25
CA PHE A 533 3.57 -12.64 -18.10
C PHE A 533 2.23 -12.27 -18.77
N ARG A 534 1.41 -11.46 -18.09
CA ARG A 534 0.12 -10.94 -18.58
C ARG A 534 0.26 -9.89 -19.69
N HIS A 535 1.48 -9.47 -20.00
CA HIS A 535 1.76 -8.36 -20.91
C HIS A 535 2.75 -8.74 -22.01
N ILE A 536 3.00 -10.03 -22.25
CA ILE A 536 3.92 -10.50 -23.30
C ILE A 536 3.52 -9.96 -24.68
N GLY A 537 2.22 -9.94 -25.01
CA GLY A 537 1.74 -9.35 -26.25
C GLY A 537 2.17 -7.89 -26.43
N LEU A 538 2.00 -7.06 -25.40
CA LEU A 538 2.46 -5.67 -25.40
C LEU A 538 3.99 -5.58 -25.50
N ILE A 539 4.73 -6.31 -24.66
CA ILE A 539 6.21 -6.33 -24.64
C ILE A 539 6.76 -6.65 -26.04
N ARG A 540 6.19 -7.64 -26.73
CA ARG A 540 6.63 -8.05 -28.07
C ARG A 540 6.34 -7.01 -29.16
N LEU A 541 5.32 -6.18 -28.98
CA LEU A 541 5.03 -5.06 -29.90
C LEU A 541 5.96 -3.87 -29.68
N ILE A 542 6.25 -3.52 -28.42
CA ILE A 542 7.01 -2.31 -28.09
C ILE A 542 8.53 -2.55 -28.03
N LEU A 543 8.96 -3.78 -27.74
CA LEU A 543 10.36 -4.21 -27.57
C LEU A 543 10.58 -5.56 -28.29
N PRO A 544 10.51 -5.60 -29.62
CA PRO A 544 10.57 -6.84 -30.42
C PRO A 544 11.90 -7.61 -30.31
N ASN A 545 12.95 -7.06 -29.74
CA ASN A 545 14.24 -7.74 -29.58
C ASN A 545 14.58 -8.08 -28.12
N ALA A 546 13.70 -7.74 -27.17
CA ALA A 546 13.90 -8.10 -25.77
C ALA A 546 13.86 -9.61 -25.57
N THR A 547 14.68 -10.11 -24.64
CA THR A 547 14.65 -11.51 -24.21
C THR A 547 13.56 -11.69 -23.16
N ILE A 548 12.79 -12.78 -23.25
CA ILE A 548 11.74 -13.11 -22.28
C ILE A 548 12.02 -14.50 -21.72
N ILE A 549 12.05 -14.60 -20.40
CA ILE A 549 12.27 -15.84 -19.64
C ILE A 549 11.04 -16.07 -18.75
N ASP A 550 10.43 -17.24 -18.90
CA ASP A 550 9.35 -17.74 -18.06
C ASP A 550 9.92 -18.61 -16.93
N ALA A 551 9.96 -18.06 -15.72
CA ALA A 551 10.27 -18.78 -14.50
C ALA A 551 9.05 -19.60 -14.08
N ARG A 552 9.15 -20.93 -14.21
CA ARG A 552 8.04 -21.85 -13.94
C ARG A 552 8.44 -22.83 -12.85
N ARG A 553 7.46 -23.23 -12.03
CA ARG A 553 7.66 -24.15 -10.91
C ARG A 553 6.48 -25.12 -10.81
N GLU A 554 6.71 -26.30 -10.26
CA GLU A 554 5.68 -27.30 -9.99
C GLU A 554 4.44 -26.65 -9.30
N PRO A 555 3.21 -26.92 -9.77
CA PRO A 555 2.02 -26.20 -9.34
C PRO A 555 1.74 -26.24 -7.83
N MET A 556 1.83 -27.40 -7.17
CA MET A 556 1.56 -27.51 -5.73
C MET A 556 2.57 -26.70 -4.92
N ALA A 557 3.85 -26.83 -5.24
CA ALA A 557 4.94 -26.11 -4.59
C ALA A 557 4.83 -24.59 -4.81
N CYS A 558 4.47 -24.17 -6.01
CA CYS A 558 4.29 -22.76 -6.36
C CYS A 558 3.08 -22.15 -5.63
N CYS A 559 1.92 -22.81 -5.72
CA CYS A 559 0.68 -22.35 -5.11
C CYS A 559 0.77 -22.32 -3.58
N LEU A 560 1.34 -23.35 -2.93
CA LEU A 560 1.56 -23.29 -1.48
C LEU A 560 2.51 -22.15 -1.09
N SER A 561 3.58 -21.93 -1.85
CA SER A 561 4.50 -20.83 -1.54
C SER A 561 3.81 -19.46 -1.65
N ASN A 562 2.74 -19.34 -2.43
CA ASN A 562 1.91 -18.15 -2.52
C ASN A 562 0.89 -18.08 -1.36
N LEU A 563 0.21 -19.18 -1.04
CA LEU A 563 -0.73 -19.27 0.10
C LEU A 563 -0.08 -19.00 1.46
N THR A 564 1.23 -19.20 1.59
CA THR A 564 2.00 -18.97 2.82
C THR A 564 2.79 -17.65 2.79
N GLN A 565 2.54 -16.81 1.79
CA GLN A 565 3.16 -15.51 1.62
C GLN A 565 2.10 -14.42 1.65
N LEU A 566 2.18 -13.53 2.64
CA LEU A 566 1.46 -12.27 2.60
C LEU A 566 2.20 -11.32 1.64
N PHE A 567 1.48 -10.74 0.69
CA PHE A 567 2.03 -9.76 -0.26
C PHE A 567 1.52 -8.36 0.08
N ALA A 568 2.36 -7.35 -0.13
CA ALA A 568 2.02 -5.96 0.19
C ALA A 568 0.82 -5.47 -0.65
N GLN A 569 0.76 -5.78 -1.95
CA GLN A 569 -0.36 -5.44 -2.85
C GLN A 569 -0.31 -6.25 -4.16
N GLY A 570 -1.42 -6.35 -4.88
CA GLY A 570 -1.48 -6.78 -6.28
C GLY A 570 -1.34 -8.29 -6.52
N GLN A 571 -1.47 -9.10 -5.47
CA GLN A 571 -1.41 -10.57 -5.52
C GLN A 571 -2.60 -11.18 -4.77
N GLU A 572 -3.77 -10.55 -4.87
CA GLU A 572 -4.96 -10.90 -4.08
C GLU A 572 -5.48 -12.33 -4.34
N PHE A 573 -5.13 -12.91 -5.49
CA PHE A 573 -5.45 -14.29 -5.87
C PHE A 573 -4.76 -15.34 -4.98
N THR A 574 -3.75 -14.97 -4.19
CA THR A 574 -2.98 -15.92 -3.38
C THR A 574 -3.65 -16.30 -2.07
N TYR A 575 -4.77 -15.67 -1.72
CA TYR A 575 -5.43 -15.84 -0.41
C TYR A 575 -6.56 -16.88 -0.40
N SER A 576 -6.71 -17.66 -1.48
CA SER A 576 -7.61 -18.81 -1.56
C SER A 576 -7.01 -19.89 -2.44
N ALA A 577 -7.18 -21.16 -2.05
CA ALA A 577 -6.73 -22.32 -2.82
C ALA A 577 -7.40 -22.40 -4.20
N GLU A 578 -8.66 -21.98 -4.30
CA GLU A 578 -9.41 -21.95 -5.56
C GLU A 578 -8.89 -20.83 -6.47
N ASP A 579 -8.75 -19.61 -5.94
CA ASP A 579 -8.35 -18.43 -6.72
C ASP A 579 -6.93 -18.59 -7.29
N ILE A 580 -5.98 -19.08 -6.48
CA ILE A 580 -4.60 -19.33 -6.95
C ILE A 580 -4.56 -20.43 -8.01
N ALA A 581 -5.39 -21.47 -7.89
CA ALA A 581 -5.46 -22.54 -8.89
C ALA A 581 -5.99 -22.00 -10.22
N ARG A 582 -7.11 -21.26 -10.20
CA ARG A 582 -7.68 -20.59 -11.39
C ARG A 582 -6.68 -19.64 -12.05
N TYR A 583 -5.95 -18.88 -11.23
CA TYR A 583 -4.90 -17.99 -11.72
C TYR A 583 -3.74 -18.75 -12.36
N TYR A 584 -3.26 -19.85 -11.75
CA TYR A 584 -2.21 -20.70 -12.30
C TYR A 584 -2.61 -21.32 -13.64
N ARG A 585 -3.86 -21.81 -13.75
CA ARG A 585 -4.41 -22.35 -15.00
C ARG A 585 -4.47 -21.30 -16.10
N SER A 586 -4.93 -20.09 -15.76
CA SER A 586 -4.95 -18.95 -16.69
C SER A 586 -3.55 -18.57 -17.16
N TYR A 587 -2.56 -18.60 -16.26
CA TYR A 587 -1.15 -18.42 -16.59
C TYR A 587 -0.67 -19.49 -17.58
N LEU A 588 -0.88 -20.79 -17.31
CA LEU A 588 -0.47 -21.86 -18.23
C LEU A 588 -1.13 -21.73 -19.60
N ALA A 589 -2.44 -21.47 -19.65
CA ALA A 589 -3.16 -21.29 -20.90
C ALA A 589 -2.61 -20.12 -21.74
N LEU A 590 -2.23 -19.02 -21.07
CA LEU A 590 -1.64 -17.86 -21.73
C LEU A 590 -0.20 -18.15 -22.20
N MET A 591 0.62 -18.84 -21.40
CA MET A 591 1.97 -19.23 -21.80
C MET A 591 1.98 -20.21 -22.98
N GLY A 592 1.11 -21.22 -22.96
CA GLY A 592 0.95 -22.16 -24.08
C GLY A 592 0.48 -21.47 -25.36
N HIS A 593 -0.32 -20.41 -25.26
CA HIS A 593 -0.65 -19.56 -26.41
C HIS A 593 0.59 -18.87 -26.98
N TRP A 594 1.44 -18.30 -26.13
CA TRP A 594 2.67 -17.64 -26.60
C TRP A 594 3.64 -18.60 -27.27
N ASP A 595 3.76 -19.84 -26.78
CA ASP A 595 4.58 -20.87 -27.40
C ASP A 595 4.08 -21.23 -28.82
N MET A 596 2.76 -21.22 -29.02
CA MET A 596 2.13 -21.46 -30.32
C MET A 596 2.28 -20.28 -31.29
N VAL A 597 2.03 -19.05 -30.85
CA VAL A 597 1.96 -17.88 -31.76
C VAL A 597 3.29 -17.15 -31.94
N LEU A 598 4.24 -17.36 -31.03
CA LEU A 598 5.58 -16.77 -31.03
C LEU A 598 6.63 -17.83 -30.68
N PRO A 599 6.78 -18.89 -31.51
CA PRO A 599 7.65 -20.01 -31.20
C PRO A 599 9.10 -19.56 -30.96
N GLY A 600 9.66 -19.93 -29.80
CA GLY A 600 11.01 -19.57 -29.37
C GLY A 600 11.17 -18.16 -28.80
N ALA A 601 10.12 -17.34 -28.78
CA ALA A 601 10.20 -15.99 -28.22
C ALA A 601 10.36 -15.99 -26.69
N VAL A 602 9.78 -16.97 -26.00
CA VAL A 602 9.88 -17.12 -24.54
C VAL A 602 10.74 -18.33 -24.22
N LEU A 603 11.74 -18.15 -23.35
CA LEU A 603 12.49 -19.28 -22.80
C LEU A 603 11.86 -19.75 -21.50
N ARG A 604 11.29 -20.95 -21.51
CA ARG A 604 10.79 -21.61 -20.30
C ARG A 604 11.94 -22.18 -19.48
N VAL A 605 12.01 -21.80 -18.20
CA VAL A 605 13.00 -22.27 -17.22
C VAL A 605 12.25 -22.86 -16.03
N LEU A 606 12.34 -24.19 -15.88
CA LEU A 606 11.72 -24.89 -14.76
C LEU A 606 12.63 -24.80 -13.53
N HIS A 607 12.09 -24.40 -12.39
CA HIS A 607 12.83 -24.27 -11.14
C HIS A 607 13.48 -25.59 -10.74
N GLU A 608 12.75 -26.69 -10.89
CA GLU A 608 13.21 -28.05 -10.62
C GLU A 608 14.47 -28.37 -11.44
N ASP A 609 14.44 -28.09 -12.74
CA ASP A 609 15.58 -28.36 -13.62
C ASP A 609 16.81 -27.49 -13.28
N VAL A 610 16.59 -26.25 -12.82
CA VAL A 610 17.69 -25.39 -12.32
C VAL A 610 18.31 -25.97 -11.06
N VAL A 611 17.51 -26.57 -10.16
CA VAL A 611 18.03 -27.21 -8.93
C VAL A 611 18.80 -28.49 -9.24
N GLU A 612 18.35 -29.27 -10.24
CA GLU A 612 18.97 -30.54 -10.63
C GLU A 612 20.26 -30.34 -11.47
N ASP A 613 20.26 -29.39 -12.41
CA ASP A 613 21.39 -29.11 -13.32
C ASP A 613 21.60 -27.60 -13.48
N VAL A 614 22.24 -27.01 -12.45
CA VAL A 614 22.52 -25.57 -12.42
C VAL A 614 23.33 -25.14 -13.63
N GLU A 615 24.41 -25.85 -13.96
CA GLU A 615 25.32 -25.44 -15.01
C GLU A 615 24.68 -25.52 -16.40
N GLY A 616 23.96 -26.61 -16.70
CA GLY A 616 23.25 -26.75 -17.95
C GLY A 616 22.18 -25.68 -18.14
N GLN A 617 21.39 -25.37 -17.09
CA GLN A 617 20.39 -24.31 -17.16
C GLN A 617 21.02 -22.92 -17.28
N VAL A 618 22.12 -22.63 -16.57
CA VAL A 618 22.85 -21.36 -16.72
C VAL A 618 23.33 -21.16 -18.16
N ARG A 619 23.94 -22.19 -18.76
CA ARG A 619 24.39 -22.13 -20.17
C ARG A 619 23.22 -21.87 -21.12
N ARG A 620 22.07 -22.53 -20.90
CA ARG A 620 20.86 -22.36 -21.71
C ARG A 620 20.27 -20.95 -21.59
N ILE A 621 20.24 -20.39 -20.38
CA ILE A 621 19.79 -19.01 -20.12
C ILE A 621 20.70 -17.99 -20.79
N LEU A 622 22.02 -18.11 -20.62
CA LEU A 622 22.99 -17.19 -21.23
C LEU A 622 22.94 -17.26 -22.76
N ALA A 623 22.86 -18.46 -23.33
CA ALA A 623 22.72 -18.65 -24.77
C ALA A 623 21.47 -17.96 -25.33
N ARG A 624 20.33 -18.03 -24.63
CA ARG A 624 19.11 -17.33 -25.03
C ARG A 624 19.26 -15.81 -25.01
N CYS A 625 20.05 -15.28 -24.07
CA CYS A 625 20.36 -13.86 -23.95
C CYS A 625 21.44 -13.40 -24.95
N GLY A 626 22.04 -14.31 -25.73
CA GLY A 626 23.17 -13.99 -26.61
C GLY A 626 24.46 -13.66 -25.84
N LEU A 627 24.61 -14.22 -24.64
CA LEU A 627 25.76 -13.99 -23.76
C LEU A 627 26.70 -15.18 -23.75
N ASP A 628 28.01 -14.90 -23.69
CA ASP A 628 29.03 -15.92 -23.44
C ASP A 628 28.86 -16.54 -22.06
N TYR A 629 29.39 -17.75 -21.88
CA TYR A 629 29.44 -18.37 -20.56
C TYR A 629 30.36 -17.57 -19.61
N ASP A 630 29.84 -17.28 -18.41
CA ASP A 630 30.58 -16.62 -17.33
C ASP A 630 30.48 -17.47 -16.04
N PRO A 631 31.60 -18.02 -15.52
CA PRO A 631 31.61 -18.80 -14.29
C PRO A 631 31.00 -18.09 -13.08
N ALA A 632 31.01 -16.75 -13.05
CA ALA A 632 30.38 -15.98 -11.98
C ALA A 632 28.87 -16.28 -11.85
N CYS A 633 28.21 -16.70 -12.94
CA CYS A 633 26.80 -17.09 -12.93
C CYS A 633 26.53 -18.37 -12.12
N LEU A 634 27.52 -19.25 -11.93
CA LEU A 634 27.40 -20.41 -11.03
C LEU A 634 27.62 -20.02 -9.56
N ALA A 635 28.47 -19.02 -9.34
CA ALA A 635 28.73 -18.43 -8.03
C ALA A 635 27.74 -17.28 -7.70
N PHE A 636 26.50 -17.35 -8.19
CA PHE A 636 25.53 -16.24 -8.10
C PHE A 636 25.25 -15.75 -6.67
N HIS A 637 25.42 -16.63 -5.68
CA HIS A 637 25.23 -16.35 -4.26
C HIS A 637 26.33 -15.46 -3.66
N GLU A 638 27.47 -15.34 -4.34
CA GLU A 638 28.56 -14.44 -3.97
C GLU A 638 28.29 -12.99 -4.43
N THR A 639 27.46 -12.81 -5.48
CA THR A 639 27.13 -11.50 -6.05
C THR A 639 26.46 -10.58 -5.02
N ARG A 640 27.17 -9.51 -4.65
CA ARG A 640 26.69 -8.46 -3.74
C ARG A 640 25.92 -7.41 -4.52
N ARG A 641 24.60 -7.39 -4.35
CA ARG A 641 23.70 -6.36 -4.88
C ARG A 641 22.47 -6.19 -3.99
N ALA A 642 21.72 -5.12 -4.24
CA ALA A 642 20.39 -4.96 -3.68
C ALA A 642 19.41 -5.98 -4.29
N VAL A 643 18.66 -6.70 -3.44
CA VAL A 643 17.64 -7.67 -3.87
C VAL A 643 16.36 -7.41 -3.08
N ARG A 644 15.39 -6.75 -3.70
CA ARG A 644 14.14 -6.32 -3.07
C ARG A 644 13.01 -7.35 -3.25
N THR A 645 13.18 -8.55 -2.70
CA THR A 645 12.16 -9.62 -2.80
C THR A 645 12.02 -10.41 -1.50
N PRO A 646 10.89 -11.13 -1.29
CA PRO A 646 10.76 -12.07 -0.17
C PRO A 646 11.78 -13.22 -0.18
N SER A 647 12.47 -13.45 -1.31
CA SER A 647 13.49 -14.50 -1.46
C SER A 647 14.93 -13.98 -1.42
N SER A 648 15.17 -12.72 -1.01
CA SER A 648 16.50 -12.09 -0.98
C SER A 648 17.56 -12.96 -0.30
N GLU A 649 17.26 -13.50 0.88
CA GLU A 649 18.21 -14.30 1.65
C GLU A 649 18.48 -15.67 1.01
N GLN A 650 17.48 -16.24 0.34
CA GLN A 650 17.60 -17.55 -0.29
C GLN A 650 18.56 -17.53 -1.47
N VAL A 651 18.58 -16.42 -2.24
CA VAL A 651 19.48 -16.29 -3.40
C VAL A 651 20.90 -15.87 -3.03
N ARG A 652 21.15 -15.56 -1.75
CA ARG A 652 22.48 -15.32 -1.17
C ARG A 652 23.11 -16.61 -0.62
N GLN A 653 22.48 -17.76 -0.86
CA GLN A 653 22.97 -19.10 -0.50
C GLN A 653 23.15 -19.96 -1.76
N PRO A 654 24.04 -20.96 -1.72
CA PRO A 654 24.11 -21.97 -2.78
C PRO A 654 22.76 -22.66 -3.00
N ILE A 655 22.53 -23.18 -4.22
CA ILE A 655 21.31 -23.94 -4.53
C ILE A 655 21.22 -25.18 -3.64
N TYR A 656 20.02 -25.45 -3.11
CA TYR A 656 19.74 -26.59 -2.25
C TYR A 656 18.40 -27.26 -2.61
N ARG A 657 18.30 -28.57 -2.37
CA ARG A 657 17.14 -29.40 -2.76
C ARG A 657 15.96 -29.34 -1.77
N HIS A 658 16.20 -28.94 -0.52
CA HIS A 658 15.20 -28.98 0.56
C HIS A 658 13.90 -28.21 0.26
N GLY A 659 13.94 -27.22 -0.65
CA GLY A 659 12.77 -26.41 -1.00
C GLY A 659 11.79 -27.08 -1.98
N LEU A 660 12.17 -28.14 -2.70
CA LEU A 660 11.35 -28.73 -3.77
C LEU A 660 10.11 -29.43 -3.19
N ASP A 661 10.30 -30.28 -2.19
CA ASP A 661 9.24 -31.11 -1.59
C ASP A 661 8.63 -30.51 -0.31
N HIS A 662 8.98 -29.28 0.06
CA HIS A 662 8.50 -28.66 1.31
C HIS A 662 6.97 -28.65 1.42
N TRP A 663 6.28 -28.56 0.27
CA TRP A 663 4.83 -28.53 0.23
C TRP A 663 4.16 -29.82 0.72
N ARG A 664 4.87 -30.96 0.66
CA ARG A 664 4.36 -32.24 1.14
C ARG A 664 4.06 -32.24 2.64
N ASN A 665 4.77 -31.41 3.41
CA ASN A 665 4.48 -31.23 4.83
C ASN A 665 3.09 -30.64 5.10
N PHE A 666 2.52 -29.96 4.10
CA PHE A 666 1.18 -29.37 4.14
C PHE A 666 0.15 -30.15 3.34
N GLU A 667 0.54 -31.26 2.69
CA GLU A 667 -0.33 -32.06 1.82
C GLU A 667 -1.70 -32.40 2.43
N PRO A 668 -1.83 -32.73 3.74
CA PRO A 668 -3.13 -33.03 4.34
C PRO A 668 -4.19 -31.92 4.21
N TRP A 669 -3.78 -30.67 4.02
CA TRP A 669 -4.68 -29.52 3.91
C TRP A 669 -4.81 -28.95 2.49
N LEU A 670 -4.10 -29.51 1.51
CA LEU A 670 -4.06 -29.01 0.14
C LEU A 670 -4.96 -29.78 -0.84
N ALA A 671 -5.86 -30.64 -0.34
CA ALA A 671 -6.82 -31.35 -1.18
C ALA A 671 -7.66 -30.40 -2.08
N PRO A 672 -8.21 -29.27 -1.58
CA PRO A 672 -8.96 -28.34 -2.43
C PRO A 672 -8.10 -27.72 -3.55
N LEU A 673 -6.84 -27.39 -3.24
CA LEU A 673 -5.91 -26.85 -4.22
C LEU A 673 -5.60 -27.89 -5.32
N LYS A 674 -5.34 -29.14 -4.92
CA LYS A 674 -5.05 -30.24 -5.84
C LYS A 674 -6.21 -30.51 -6.79
N GLU A 675 -7.43 -30.51 -6.27
CA GLU A 675 -8.65 -30.66 -7.06
C GLU A 675 -8.83 -29.50 -8.06
N ALA A 676 -8.70 -28.25 -7.59
CA ALA A 676 -8.86 -27.07 -8.43
C ALA A 676 -7.77 -26.94 -9.52
N LEU A 677 -6.55 -27.41 -9.26
CA LEU A 677 -5.47 -27.42 -10.25
C LEU A 677 -5.73 -28.46 -11.35
N GLY A 678 -6.30 -29.62 -11.05
CA GLY A 678 -6.71 -30.62 -12.04
C GLY A 678 -5.56 -31.06 -12.97
N ASP A 679 -5.80 -31.00 -14.28
CA ASP A 679 -4.85 -31.36 -15.35
C ASP A 679 -3.56 -30.50 -15.36
N ALA A 680 -3.57 -29.30 -14.76
CA ALA A 680 -2.38 -28.47 -14.63
C ALA A 680 -1.25 -29.16 -13.86
N LEU A 681 -1.56 -30.15 -13.02
CA LEU A 681 -0.56 -30.96 -12.31
C LEU A 681 0.28 -31.84 -13.24
N ALA A 682 -0.27 -32.23 -14.40
CA ALA A 682 0.43 -33.03 -15.39
C ALA A 682 1.05 -32.15 -16.48
N ASP A 683 0.33 -31.12 -16.93
CA ASP A 683 0.65 -30.41 -18.18
C ASP A 683 1.57 -29.20 -17.97
N TRP A 684 1.90 -28.82 -16.73
CA TRP A 684 2.67 -27.59 -16.46
C TRP A 684 4.09 -27.58 -17.06
N ARG A 685 4.66 -28.74 -17.41
CA ARG A 685 5.98 -28.81 -18.07
C ARG A 685 5.90 -28.54 -19.55
N ASP A 686 4.74 -28.76 -20.16
CA ASP A 686 4.46 -28.60 -21.59
C ASP A 686 4.17 -27.14 -21.95
#